data_AF-A0A942GYH4-F1
#
_entry.id   AF-A0A942GYH4-F1
#
_cell.length_a   1.000
_cell.length_b   1.000
_cell.length_c   1.000
_cell.angle_alpha   90.00
_cell.angle_beta   90.00
_cell.angle_gamma   90.00
#
_symmetry.space_group_name_H-M   'P 1'
#
loop_
_entity.id
_entity.type
_entity.pdbx_description
1 polymer ?
#
loop_
_entity_poly.entity_id
_entity_poly.type
_entity_poly.pdbx_seq_one_letter_code
_entity_poly.pdbx_strand_id
1 'polypeptide(L)'
;MMPSVSLAKPALILEGSNKVYDFRGVTMRGSTATTLPNQRRGLAIEVRGDNVTLIEPKIHGYALAILARNCKGLKIVRADLSYNYRPRLLSTPEREDGADWMFYHKNDNDEWLKGRPKEGIPPYYGAIYLSGCSDFEIKGCRVTGGQNALMMTRSNNGRVWNNDFSFNSGLGIGMYRSSNNRIMHNRLDFNVRGYSHGVYNRGQDSAAILIYEQSNKNVFAYNSATHSGDGFFLWAGQTTMDTGKGGCNDNLVYGNDFSHAPTNGIETTFSRNVFAHNLVMECWHGIWGGYSYDSKFVGNGFAYNQEGFAIEHGQNNVIADNILARNGVGIRLWQNATQDPNWGYPKSRDTVSHDFDLTGNLFEQAKGFAMSVRDTLRVRLDRNEIVTAGEPFQRAGNTEGWTLSDNLVVKGDASANPLYNTWFPNRSLYIDEPKMSPSDLRESFMTGWNGLQPAKSKAVQALAPKTMTGGLDPFDFPIEHRGRRYIVIDEWGPYDFRRPLLKLDRLNADTANFELWGPAGTARLKSAAGIEVAAKTFKVPGRFSAKLLDSSRMKLDMVYTGEATVDAVGVVTPAGKPVPLNFSLFRWPISWKVNFYRWDEKSDPRTQAEAFAAVLKGKPIRTETKSRLDYAGGRFWAGGPNDRFATIAEGTSTLEPGTYDLDIVSDDGIRVYVDDKLVIADGWKYQAPTRYKATLKLGGTHRFRVEHFQIDGYAQLSVTLKPRP
;
A
#
# COMPACT_ATOMS: atom_id res chain seq x y z
N MET A 1 -3.32 28.24 -24.29
CA MET A 1 -4.13 27.14 -24.87
C MET A 1 -4.92 26.50 -23.75
N MET A 2 -6.24 26.35 -23.91
CA MET A 2 -7.02 25.54 -22.96
C MET A 2 -6.50 24.09 -23.02
N PRO A 3 -6.28 23.40 -21.89
CA PRO A 3 -5.98 21.98 -21.94
C PRO A 3 -7.06 21.26 -22.74
N SER A 4 -6.65 20.29 -23.54
CA SER A 4 -7.60 19.31 -24.01
C SER A 4 -8.34 18.72 -22.81
N VAL A 5 -9.67 18.85 -22.83
CA VAL A 5 -10.53 18.38 -21.75
C VAL A 5 -10.62 16.84 -21.74
N SER A 6 -10.14 16.17 -22.80
CA SER A 6 -10.31 14.73 -23.03
C SER A 6 -9.03 14.05 -23.54
N LEU A 7 -8.83 12.79 -23.17
CA LEU A 7 -7.75 11.97 -23.74
C LEU A 7 -7.86 11.81 -25.27
N ALA A 8 -9.05 11.98 -25.85
CA ALA A 8 -9.29 11.83 -27.28
C ALA A 8 -8.68 12.95 -28.14
N LYS A 9 -8.23 14.05 -27.53
CA LYS A 9 -7.59 15.16 -28.23
C LYS A 9 -6.23 15.43 -27.56
N PRO A 10 -5.15 14.70 -27.87
CA PRO A 10 -3.84 14.99 -27.28
C PRO A 10 -3.38 16.42 -27.61
N ALA A 11 -2.54 17.00 -26.76
CA ALA A 11 -1.93 18.30 -27.03
C ALA A 11 -0.93 18.24 -28.20
N LEU A 12 -0.26 17.10 -28.38
CA LEU A 12 0.65 16.82 -29.48
C LEU A 12 0.47 15.37 -29.96
N ILE A 13 0.32 15.20 -31.27
CA ILE A 13 0.39 13.89 -31.94
C ILE A 13 1.73 13.82 -32.65
N LEU A 14 2.53 12.80 -32.33
CA LEU A 14 3.78 12.50 -33.02
C LEU A 14 3.55 11.33 -33.95
N GLU A 15 3.40 11.61 -35.24
CA GLU A 15 3.11 10.62 -36.27
C GLU A 15 4.30 10.41 -37.21
N GLY A 16 4.66 9.15 -37.42
CA GLY A 16 5.75 8.74 -38.32
C GLY A 16 6.78 7.83 -37.66
N SER A 17 7.54 7.10 -38.48
CA SER A 17 8.54 6.12 -38.01
C SER A 17 9.98 6.62 -38.19
N ASN A 18 10.90 6.08 -37.38
CA ASN A 18 12.33 6.43 -37.39
C ASN A 18 12.59 7.91 -37.11
N LYS A 19 11.94 8.46 -36.07
CA LYS A 19 12.01 9.87 -35.70
C LYS A 19 12.63 10.05 -34.33
N VAL A 20 13.41 11.11 -34.19
CA VAL A 20 13.93 11.57 -32.90
C VAL A 20 13.34 12.95 -32.62
N TYR A 21 12.67 13.07 -31.49
CA TYR A 21 12.11 14.32 -30.98
C TYR A 21 12.87 14.71 -29.71
N ASP A 22 13.58 15.83 -29.79
CA ASP A 22 14.38 16.37 -28.70
C ASP A 22 13.64 17.51 -28.01
N PHE A 23 13.32 17.32 -26.73
CA PHE A 23 12.58 18.26 -25.90
C PHE A 23 13.48 18.97 -24.87
N ARG A 24 14.80 18.93 -25.03
CA ARG A 24 15.72 19.62 -24.12
C ARG A 24 15.37 21.11 -24.02
N GLY A 25 15.18 21.58 -22.79
CA GLY A 25 14.78 22.96 -22.50
C GLY A 25 13.28 23.25 -22.69
N VAL A 26 12.46 22.27 -23.06
CA VAL A 26 11.01 22.43 -23.27
C VAL A 26 10.22 21.81 -22.12
N THR A 27 9.22 22.55 -21.62
CA THR A 27 8.26 22.07 -20.63
C THR A 27 6.84 22.19 -21.16
N MET A 28 6.11 21.08 -21.22
CA MET A 28 4.68 21.04 -21.52
C MET A 28 3.87 21.09 -20.23
N ARG A 29 2.88 21.97 -20.17
CA ARG A 29 2.06 22.18 -18.97
C ARG A 29 0.57 22.19 -19.33
N GLY A 30 -0.16 21.20 -18.82
CA GLY A 30 -1.59 21.01 -19.10
C GLY A 30 -2.48 21.95 -18.28
N SER A 31 -2.22 22.04 -16.97
CA SER A 31 -2.95 22.90 -16.03
C SER A 31 -1.99 23.88 -15.33
N THR A 32 -2.54 24.91 -14.67
CA THR A 32 -1.72 25.77 -13.80
C THR A 32 -1.06 24.94 -12.70
N ALA A 33 0.07 25.40 -12.16
CA ALA A 33 0.81 24.66 -11.13
C ALA A 33 -0.01 24.49 -9.83
N THR A 34 -0.95 25.40 -9.56
CA THR A 34 -1.85 25.38 -8.40
C THR A 34 -3.12 24.55 -8.61
N THR A 35 -3.37 24.04 -9.82
CA THR A 35 -4.51 23.16 -10.07
C THR A 35 -4.35 21.87 -9.25
N LEU A 36 -5.39 21.51 -8.50
CA LEU A 36 -5.38 20.31 -7.66
C LEU A 36 -5.16 19.06 -8.51
N PRO A 37 -4.42 18.04 -8.01
CA PRO A 37 -4.05 16.89 -8.81
C PRO A 37 -5.24 16.12 -9.41
N ASN A 38 -6.34 15.99 -8.67
CA ASN A 38 -7.56 15.31 -9.12
C ASN A 38 -8.36 16.10 -10.15
N GLN A 39 -7.99 17.36 -10.44
CA GLN A 39 -8.60 18.23 -11.46
C GLN A 39 -7.80 18.28 -12.76
N ARG A 40 -6.61 17.66 -12.80
CA ARG A 40 -5.77 17.59 -14.01
C ARG A 40 -6.44 16.70 -15.06
N ARG A 41 -6.42 17.14 -16.33
CA ARG A 41 -7.13 16.51 -17.45
C ARG A 41 -6.23 16.46 -18.69
N GLY A 42 -6.69 15.73 -19.71
CA GLY A 42 -6.06 15.71 -21.03
C GLY A 42 -4.83 14.80 -21.15
N LEU A 43 -4.45 14.57 -22.40
CA LEU A 43 -3.26 13.83 -22.81
C LEU A 43 -2.24 14.82 -23.39
N ALA A 44 -0.97 14.75 -22.98
CA ALA A 44 0.06 15.64 -23.53
C ALA A 44 0.57 15.16 -24.90
N ILE A 45 1.16 13.97 -24.96
CA ILE A 45 1.74 13.41 -26.19
C ILE A 45 1.10 12.06 -26.51
N GLU A 46 0.60 11.92 -27.72
CA GLU A 46 0.30 10.63 -28.33
C GLU A 46 1.37 10.28 -29.36
N VAL A 47 1.95 9.08 -29.27
CA VAL A 47 2.94 8.57 -30.25
C VAL A 47 2.30 7.54 -31.17
N ARG A 48 2.48 7.74 -32.48
CA ARG A 48 1.95 6.90 -33.56
C ARG A 48 3.07 6.59 -34.58
N GLY A 49 3.78 5.48 -34.36
CA GLY A 49 4.80 5.01 -35.29
C GLY A 49 5.92 4.22 -34.62
N ASP A 50 6.77 3.61 -35.43
CA ASP A 50 7.86 2.76 -34.98
C ASP A 50 9.19 3.50 -34.88
N ASN A 51 10.08 3.05 -34.01
CA ASN A 51 11.42 3.61 -33.79
C ASN A 51 11.39 5.11 -33.50
N VAL A 52 10.37 5.57 -32.77
CA VAL A 52 10.28 6.95 -32.28
C VAL A 52 11.10 7.08 -31.00
N THR A 53 11.92 8.13 -30.90
CA THR A 53 12.68 8.45 -29.69
C THR A 53 12.27 9.82 -29.16
N LEU A 54 11.89 9.89 -27.89
CA LEU A 54 11.64 11.12 -27.15
C LEU A 54 12.79 11.35 -26.17
N ILE A 55 13.48 12.50 -26.28
CA ILE A 55 14.61 12.87 -25.44
C ILE A 55 14.22 14.03 -24.54
N GLU A 56 14.31 13.82 -23.23
CA GLU A 56 14.10 14.82 -22.17
C GLU A 56 12.78 15.61 -22.20
N PRO A 57 11.62 15.00 -22.50
CA PRO A 57 10.35 15.71 -22.36
C PRO A 57 10.07 15.99 -20.87
N LYS A 58 9.75 17.25 -20.55
CA LYS A 58 9.24 17.65 -19.23
C LYS A 58 7.74 17.93 -19.33
N ILE A 59 6.90 17.13 -18.69
CA ILE A 59 5.44 17.15 -18.88
C ILE A 59 4.71 17.09 -17.53
N HIS A 60 3.95 18.13 -17.21
CA HIS A 60 3.26 18.27 -15.93
C HIS A 60 1.81 18.75 -16.09
N GLY A 61 0.96 18.48 -15.11
CA GLY A 61 -0.40 19.03 -15.07
C GLY A 61 -1.40 18.38 -16.04
N TYR A 62 -1.13 17.17 -16.54
CA TYR A 62 -2.03 16.40 -17.40
C TYR A 62 -2.67 15.22 -16.65
N ALA A 63 -3.71 14.62 -17.24
CA ALA A 63 -4.19 13.32 -16.79
C ALA A 63 -3.19 12.21 -17.13
N LEU A 64 -2.73 12.19 -18.38
CA LEU A 64 -1.74 11.25 -18.91
C LEU A 64 -0.68 12.04 -19.68
N ALA A 65 0.60 11.77 -19.45
CA ALA A 65 1.67 12.50 -20.13
C ALA A 65 1.94 11.91 -21.52
N ILE A 66 2.22 10.61 -21.60
CA ILE A 66 2.58 9.94 -22.86
C ILE A 66 1.72 8.69 -23.06
N LEU A 67 1.04 8.62 -24.19
CA LEU A 67 0.32 7.44 -24.67
C LEU A 67 0.99 6.92 -25.95
N ALA A 68 1.35 5.65 -25.98
CA ALA A 68 1.83 4.99 -27.19
C ALA A 68 1.03 3.70 -27.43
N ARG A 69 0.60 3.50 -28.68
CA ARG A 69 -0.15 2.31 -29.10
C ARG A 69 0.52 1.67 -30.30
N ASN A 70 0.69 0.34 -30.23
CA ASN A 70 1.23 -0.48 -31.30
C ASN A 70 2.56 0.05 -31.86
N CYS A 71 3.43 0.56 -30.99
CA CYS A 71 4.73 1.13 -31.38
C CYS A 71 5.85 0.11 -31.13
N LYS A 72 6.61 -0.22 -32.17
CA LYS A 72 7.85 -1.00 -32.07
C LYS A 72 9.04 -0.08 -31.89
N GLY A 73 10.02 -0.43 -31.06
CA GLY A 73 11.28 0.31 -30.94
C GLY A 73 11.16 1.71 -30.32
N LEU A 74 10.05 2.01 -29.63
CA LEU A 74 9.83 3.28 -28.94
C LEU A 74 10.90 3.51 -27.87
N LYS A 75 11.47 4.71 -27.80
CA LYS A 75 12.39 5.11 -26.74
C LYS A 75 11.90 6.37 -26.04
N ILE A 76 11.78 6.32 -24.72
CA ILE A 76 11.52 7.49 -23.87
C ILE A 76 12.71 7.61 -22.92
N VAL A 77 13.48 8.68 -23.10
CA VAL A 77 14.79 8.82 -22.48
C VAL A 77 14.87 10.12 -21.69
N ARG A 78 15.21 10.02 -20.41
CA ARG A 78 15.44 11.15 -19.49
C ARG A 78 14.25 12.10 -19.34
N ALA A 79 13.03 11.56 -19.41
CA ALA A 79 11.80 12.34 -19.24
C ALA A 79 11.56 12.72 -17.78
N ASP A 80 10.96 13.89 -17.53
CA ASP A 80 10.36 14.23 -16.23
C ASP A 80 8.85 14.39 -16.41
N LEU A 81 8.10 13.40 -15.92
CA LEU A 81 6.65 13.32 -16.08
C LEU A 81 5.93 13.39 -14.71
N SER A 82 6.53 14.13 -13.78
CA SER A 82 6.04 14.27 -12.41
C SER A 82 4.81 15.20 -12.31
N TYR A 83 4.07 15.14 -11.20
CA TYR A 83 2.95 16.02 -10.91
C TYR A 83 1.87 16.05 -12.01
N ASN A 84 1.48 14.86 -12.45
CA ASN A 84 0.29 14.65 -13.27
C ASN A 84 -0.92 14.29 -12.38
N TYR A 85 -1.98 13.73 -12.95
CA TYR A 85 -3.18 13.39 -12.20
C TYR A 85 -2.92 12.37 -11.10
N ARG A 86 -3.63 12.56 -10.00
CA ARG A 86 -3.92 11.52 -8.99
C ARG A 86 -5.19 11.89 -8.23
N PRO A 87 -5.96 10.89 -7.75
CA PRO A 87 -7.15 11.17 -6.97
C PRO A 87 -6.78 11.74 -5.60
N ARG A 88 -7.73 12.43 -4.97
CA ARG A 88 -7.64 12.79 -3.55
C ARG A 88 -8.01 11.54 -2.75
N LEU A 89 -7.14 11.10 -1.85
CA LEU A 89 -7.39 9.96 -0.98
C LEU A 89 -8.45 10.33 0.07
N LEU A 90 -9.27 9.35 0.41
CA LEU A 90 -10.35 9.48 1.40
C LEU A 90 -9.96 8.93 2.76
N SER A 91 -9.04 7.97 2.78
CA SER A 91 -8.35 7.47 3.96
C SER A 91 -7.63 8.61 4.67
N THR A 92 -7.66 8.59 6.00
CA THR A 92 -7.06 9.62 6.85
C THR A 92 -6.04 8.98 7.79
N PRO A 93 -5.22 9.77 8.50
CA PRO A 93 -4.31 9.21 9.50
C PRO A 93 -5.02 8.36 10.57
N GLU A 94 -6.30 8.61 10.83
CA GLU A 94 -7.08 7.91 11.85
C GLU A 94 -7.83 6.68 11.34
N ARG A 95 -8.01 6.52 10.02
CA ARG A 95 -8.93 5.52 9.45
C ARG A 95 -8.72 5.25 7.96
N GLU A 96 -8.90 3.98 7.57
CA GLU A 96 -9.00 3.53 6.18
C GLU A 96 -10.37 3.87 5.55
N ASP A 97 -10.39 4.28 4.28
CA ASP A 97 -11.60 4.33 3.45
C ASP A 97 -11.54 3.29 2.33
N GLY A 98 -12.53 2.40 2.27
CA GLY A 98 -12.61 1.32 1.29
C GLY A 98 -12.65 1.81 -0.17
N ALA A 99 -13.08 3.05 -0.42
CA ALA A 99 -13.14 3.62 -1.77
C ALA A 99 -11.76 3.95 -2.37
N ASP A 100 -10.69 3.93 -1.57
CA ASP A 100 -9.33 4.13 -2.07
C ASP A 100 -8.70 2.85 -2.67
N TRP A 101 -9.34 1.69 -2.49
CA TRP A 101 -8.91 0.42 -3.08
C TRP A 101 -8.86 0.49 -4.61
N MET A 102 -7.85 -0.17 -5.17
CA MET A 102 -7.63 -0.23 -6.61
C MET A 102 -7.93 -1.64 -7.12
N PHE A 103 -8.37 -1.75 -8.37
CA PHE A 103 -8.89 -3.02 -8.91
C PHE A 103 -8.32 -3.28 -10.30
N TYR A 104 -7.11 -3.86 -10.34
CA TYR A 104 -6.33 -4.06 -11.57
C TYR A 104 -6.67 -5.32 -12.37
N HIS A 105 -7.56 -6.17 -11.85
CA HIS A 105 -7.89 -7.50 -12.38
C HIS A 105 -8.40 -7.54 -13.84
N LYS A 106 -8.88 -6.41 -14.39
CA LYS A 106 -9.39 -6.31 -15.77
C LYS A 106 -8.67 -5.18 -16.50
N ASN A 107 -8.09 -5.49 -17.66
CA ASN A 107 -7.57 -4.48 -18.59
C ASN A 107 -7.58 -4.93 -20.07
N ASP A 108 -8.42 -5.90 -20.45
CA ASP A 108 -8.49 -6.37 -21.83
C ASP A 108 -9.05 -5.30 -22.81
N ASN A 109 -9.78 -4.29 -22.31
CA ASN A 109 -10.45 -3.23 -23.07
C ASN A 109 -9.99 -1.80 -22.69
N ASP A 110 -8.77 -1.65 -22.16
CA ASP A 110 -8.23 -0.41 -21.58
C ASP A 110 -9.02 0.10 -20.35
N GLU A 111 -9.55 -0.79 -19.52
CA GLU A 111 -10.27 -0.43 -18.29
C GLU A 111 -9.43 0.45 -17.35
N TRP A 112 -8.09 0.30 -17.34
CA TRP A 112 -7.21 1.19 -16.59
C TRP A 112 -7.24 2.64 -17.10
N LEU A 113 -7.41 2.86 -18.41
CA LEU A 113 -7.51 4.22 -18.97
C LEU A 113 -8.94 4.78 -18.92
N LYS A 114 -9.96 3.92 -19.04
CA LYS A 114 -11.37 4.34 -19.18
C LYS A 114 -12.14 4.30 -17.86
N GLY A 115 -11.62 3.58 -16.87
CA GLY A 115 -12.37 3.20 -15.67
C GLY A 115 -13.46 2.16 -15.99
N ARG A 116 -14.18 1.73 -14.95
CA ARG A 116 -15.39 0.89 -15.06
C ARG A 116 -16.55 1.60 -14.34
N PRO A 117 -17.22 2.58 -14.97
CA PRO A 117 -18.22 3.41 -14.31
C PRO A 117 -19.42 2.65 -13.76
N LYS A 118 -19.83 1.56 -14.42
CA LYS A 118 -20.92 0.68 -13.94
C LYS A 118 -20.57 -0.02 -12.62
N GLU A 119 -19.27 -0.21 -12.35
CA GLU A 119 -18.74 -0.79 -11.12
C GLU A 119 -18.30 0.31 -10.12
N GLY A 120 -18.50 1.60 -10.45
CA GLY A 120 -18.05 2.72 -9.62
C GLY A 120 -16.53 2.97 -9.64
N ILE A 121 -15.79 2.34 -10.55
CA ILE A 121 -14.32 2.34 -10.55
C ILE A 121 -13.79 3.42 -11.50
N PRO A 122 -13.00 4.39 -11.02
CA PRO A 122 -12.44 5.45 -11.86
C PRO A 122 -11.26 4.95 -12.72
N PRO A 123 -10.81 5.73 -13.71
CA PRO A 123 -9.54 5.50 -14.40
C PRO A 123 -8.32 5.53 -13.45
N TYR A 124 -7.29 4.76 -13.81
CA TYR A 124 -6.00 4.68 -13.14
C TYR A 124 -4.91 5.20 -14.08
N TYR A 125 -4.78 6.52 -14.18
CA TYR A 125 -3.83 7.10 -15.13
C TYR A 125 -2.37 6.84 -14.72
N GLY A 126 -1.56 6.45 -15.70
CA GLY A 126 -0.10 6.47 -15.62
C GLY A 126 0.46 7.80 -16.11
N ALA A 127 1.73 8.08 -15.84
CA ALA A 127 2.44 9.11 -16.59
C ALA A 127 2.75 8.61 -18.02
N ILE A 128 3.12 7.33 -18.15
CA ILE A 128 3.36 6.65 -19.43
C ILE A 128 2.39 5.48 -19.54
N TYR A 129 1.69 5.37 -20.67
CA TYR A 129 0.84 4.23 -20.99
C TYR A 129 1.24 3.61 -22.32
N LEU A 130 1.65 2.34 -22.30
CA LEU A 130 2.03 1.55 -23.46
C LEU A 130 0.98 0.46 -23.71
N SER A 131 0.44 0.40 -24.92
CA SER A 131 -0.48 -0.67 -25.33
C SER A 131 0.01 -1.31 -26.63
N GLY A 132 0.25 -2.61 -26.65
CA GLY A 132 0.72 -3.33 -27.84
C GLY A 132 2.12 -2.94 -28.32
N CYS A 133 2.96 -2.35 -27.47
CA CYS A 133 4.29 -1.89 -27.86
C CYS A 133 5.34 -3.00 -27.77
N SER A 134 6.36 -2.99 -28.62
CA SER A 134 7.43 -4.00 -28.59
C SER A 134 8.82 -3.38 -28.72
N ASP A 135 9.84 -4.07 -28.23
CA ASP A 135 11.26 -3.67 -28.35
C ASP A 135 11.54 -2.24 -27.83
N PHE A 136 10.74 -1.77 -26.87
CA PHE A 136 10.80 -0.40 -26.37
C PHE A 136 11.89 -0.20 -25.30
N GLU A 137 12.27 1.05 -25.04
CA GLU A 137 13.20 1.44 -24.00
C GLU A 137 12.70 2.66 -23.22
N ILE A 138 12.52 2.49 -21.91
CA ILE A 138 12.20 3.58 -20.97
C ILE A 138 13.40 3.74 -20.03
N LYS A 139 14.13 4.84 -20.16
CA LYS A 139 15.43 4.99 -19.50
C LYS A 139 15.64 6.36 -18.87
N GLY A 140 16.08 6.40 -17.61
CA GLY A 140 16.49 7.64 -16.97
C GLY A 140 15.33 8.58 -16.65
N CYS A 141 14.09 8.10 -16.67
CA CYS A 141 12.90 8.91 -16.49
C CYS A 141 12.57 9.10 -15.01
N ARG A 142 11.94 10.23 -14.68
CA ARG A 142 11.44 10.57 -13.36
C ARG A 142 9.92 10.71 -13.37
N VAL A 143 9.24 10.06 -12.42
CA VAL A 143 7.82 10.25 -12.16
C VAL A 143 7.55 10.20 -10.65
N THR A 144 7.12 11.33 -10.11
CA THR A 144 6.73 11.46 -8.71
C THR A 144 5.49 12.33 -8.55
N GLY A 145 4.74 12.15 -7.47
CA GLY A 145 3.51 12.92 -7.23
C GLY A 145 2.45 12.66 -8.31
N GLY A 146 2.41 11.46 -8.90
CA GLY A 146 1.36 10.97 -9.78
C GLY A 146 0.52 9.87 -9.10
N GLN A 147 -0.42 9.30 -9.87
CA GLN A 147 -1.10 8.07 -9.43
C GLN A 147 -0.24 6.86 -9.77
N ASN A 148 0.06 6.64 -11.04
CA ASN A 148 0.94 5.56 -11.49
C ASN A 148 2.04 6.13 -12.38
N ALA A 149 3.21 5.50 -12.45
CA ALA A 149 4.27 5.94 -13.35
C ALA A 149 4.20 5.29 -14.73
N LEU A 150 4.54 4.01 -14.87
CA LEU A 150 4.51 3.27 -16.14
C LEU A 150 3.44 2.19 -16.12
N MET A 151 2.50 2.27 -17.06
CA MET A 151 1.44 1.28 -17.25
C MET A 151 1.62 0.60 -18.61
N MET A 152 1.67 -0.72 -18.64
CA MET A 152 1.96 -1.50 -19.84
C MET A 152 0.93 -2.60 -20.05
N THR A 153 0.42 -2.70 -21.27
CA THR A 153 -0.55 -3.72 -21.67
C THR A 153 -0.13 -4.34 -22.98
N ARG A 154 -0.07 -5.68 -23.05
CA ARG A 154 0.36 -6.42 -24.25
C ARG A 154 1.69 -5.91 -24.81
N SER A 155 2.59 -5.45 -23.94
CA SER A 155 3.82 -4.79 -24.35
C SER A 155 5.03 -5.65 -23.97
N ASN A 156 5.87 -5.97 -24.96
CA ASN A 156 6.81 -7.09 -24.87
C ASN A 156 8.22 -6.71 -25.28
N ASN A 157 9.20 -7.52 -24.86
CA ASN A 157 10.61 -7.38 -25.24
C ASN A 157 11.23 -6.01 -24.90
N GLY A 158 10.64 -5.28 -23.95
CA GLY A 158 11.07 -3.95 -23.57
C GLY A 158 12.17 -3.93 -22.51
N ARG A 159 12.80 -2.76 -22.38
CA ARG A 159 13.79 -2.45 -21.34
C ARG A 159 13.34 -1.23 -20.55
N VAL A 160 13.12 -1.39 -19.25
CA VAL A 160 12.76 -0.30 -18.33
C VAL A 160 13.84 -0.22 -17.26
N TRP A 161 14.69 0.80 -17.34
CA TRP A 161 15.88 0.85 -16.49
C TRP A 161 16.38 2.24 -16.12
N ASN A 162 17.04 2.34 -14.97
CA ASN A 162 17.58 3.59 -14.42
C ASN A 162 16.50 4.68 -14.23
N ASN A 163 15.25 4.30 -13.97
CA ASN A 163 14.17 5.25 -13.73
C ASN A 163 13.97 5.49 -12.22
N ASP A 164 13.49 6.68 -11.87
CA ASP A 164 13.00 7.01 -10.53
C ASP A 164 11.48 7.23 -10.61
N PHE A 165 10.73 6.19 -10.26
CA PHE A 165 9.27 6.19 -10.20
C PHE A 165 8.80 6.11 -8.74
N SER A 166 9.36 6.95 -7.88
CA SER A 166 9.09 6.95 -6.45
C SER A 166 7.99 7.96 -6.04
N PHE A 167 7.35 7.70 -4.91
CA PHE A 167 6.33 8.57 -4.29
C PHE A 167 5.11 8.81 -5.19
N ASN A 168 4.52 7.74 -5.73
CA ASN A 168 3.22 7.78 -6.40
C ASN A 168 2.15 7.15 -5.51
N SER A 169 0.92 7.65 -5.62
CA SER A 169 -0.18 7.14 -4.76
C SER A 169 -0.68 5.74 -5.18
N GLY A 170 -0.22 5.19 -6.30
CA GLY A 170 -0.67 3.92 -6.86
C GLY A 170 0.52 3.03 -7.21
N LEU A 171 0.78 2.83 -8.50
CA LEU A 171 1.81 1.92 -8.99
C LEU A 171 3.09 2.63 -9.46
N GLY A 172 4.24 2.03 -9.16
CA GLY A 172 5.48 2.35 -9.89
C GLY A 172 5.37 1.84 -11.33
N ILE A 173 5.28 0.53 -11.49
CA ILE A 173 5.16 -0.14 -12.80
C ILE A 173 3.99 -1.12 -12.76
N GLY A 174 3.01 -0.97 -13.65
CA GLY A 174 1.89 -1.89 -13.83
C GLY A 174 1.98 -2.63 -15.16
N MET A 175 1.81 -3.96 -15.15
CA MET A 175 1.91 -4.83 -16.32
C MET A 175 0.67 -5.72 -16.46
N TYR A 176 0.16 -5.81 -17.68
CA TYR A 176 -0.94 -6.71 -18.05
C TYR A 176 -0.63 -7.42 -19.37
N ARG A 177 -0.65 -8.75 -19.40
CA ARG A 177 -0.32 -9.58 -20.59
C ARG A 177 0.98 -9.17 -21.27
N SER A 178 1.99 -8.82 -20.49
CA SER A 178 3.25 -8.20 -20.95
C SER A 178 4.43 -9.09 -20.55
N SER A 179 5.21 -9.53 -21.54
CA SER A 179 6.16 -10.63 -21.41
C SER A 179 7.53 -10.31 -21.99
N ASN A 180 8.55 -11.05 -21.54
CA ASN A 180 9.94 -10.93 -22.00
C ASN A 180 10.56 -9.53 -21.78
N ASN A 181 10.06 -8.75 -20.82
CA ASN A 181 10.59 -7.45 -20.48
C ASN A 181 11.73 -7.54 -19.46
N ARG A 182 12.66 -6.59 -19.51
CA ARG A 182 13.72 -6.40 -18.50
C ARG A 182 13.46 -5.12 -17.72
N ILE A 183 13.13 -5.26 -16.45
CA ILE A 183 12.83 -4.18 -15.50
C ILE A 183 13.95 -4.16 -14.47
N MET A 184 14.95 -3.29 -14.68
CA MET A 184 16.20 -3.37 -13.90
C MET A 184 16.75 -2.02 -13.49
N HIS A 185 17.45 -1.93 -12.35
CA HIS A 185 18.11 -0.70 -11.91
C HIS A 185 17.15 0.49 -11.70
N ASN A 186 15.89 0.24 -11.35
CA ASN A 186 14.91 1.31 -11.09
C ASN A 186 14.79 1.57 -9.58
N ARG A 187 14.50 2.82 -9.23
CA ARG A 187 14.03 3.22 -7.91
C ARG A 187 12.51 3.39 -7.98
N LEU A 188 11.79 2.61 -7.20
CA LEU A 188 10.33 2.48 -7.20
C LEU A 188 9.79 2.63 -5.77
N ASP A 189 10.41 3.49 -4.97
CA ASP A 189 10.15 3.54 -3.54
C ASP A 189 8.88 4.33 -3.23
N PHE A 190 8.19 4.00 -2.13
CA PHE A 190 7.00 4.73 -1.67
C PHE A 190 5.87 4.81 -2.72
N ASN A 191 5.63 3.75 -3.48
CA ASN A 191 4.42 3.64 -4.30
C ASN A 191 3.29 3.05 -3.44
N VAL A 192 2.61 3.92 -2.68
CA VAL A 192 1.71 3.53 -1.59
C VAL A 192 0.59 4.54 -1.33
N ARG A 193 -0.58 4.05 -0.92
CA ARG A 193 -1.72 4.87 -0.43
C ARG A 193 -2.41 4.37 0.83
N GLY A 194 -2.40 3.05 1.09
CA GLY A 194 -3.21 2.44 2.15
C GLY A 194 -2.45 2.15 3.44
N TYR A 195 -1.99 3.19 4.15
CA TYR A 195 -1.26 2.99 5.40
C TYR A 195 -1.36 4.16 6.38
N SER A 196 -1.52 3.83 7.66
CA SER A 196 -1.27 4.73 8.77
C SER A 196 -0.61 3.97 9.92
N HIS A 197 0.59 4.40 10.29
CA HIS A 197 1.43 3.70 11.25
C HIS A 197 0.72 3.51 12.61
N GLY A 198 0.63 2.26 13.06
CA GLY A 198 -0.06 1.88 14.29
C GLY A 198 -1.59 1.96 14.24
N VAL A 199 -2.19 2.28 13.08
CA VAL A 199 -3.65 2.41 12.92
C VAL A 199 -4.21 1.41 11.91
N TYR A 200 -3.73 1.41 10.66
CA TYR A 200 -4.12 0.44 9.64
C TYR A 200 -3.01 0.21 8.62
N ASN A 201 -3.01 -0.99 8.04
CA ASN A 201 -1.89 -1.53 7.28
C ASN A 201 -2.42 -2.36 6.09
N ARG A 202 -2.74 -1.70 4.97
CA ARG A 202 -3.60 -2.31 3.94
C ARG A 202 -3.04 -2.27 2.53
N GLY A 203 -2.15 -1.34 2.21
CA GLY A 203 -1.62 -1.14 0.85
C GLY A 203 -2.67 -0.62 -0.15
N GLN A 204 -3.92 -1.10 -0.09
CA GLN A 204 -5.04 -0.78 -0.97
C GLN A 204 -4.71 -1.05 -2.45
N ASP A 205 -4.09 -2.21 -2.70
CA ASP A 205 -3.61 -2.69 -4.00
C ASP A 205 -2.60 -1.77 -4.71
N SER A 206 -1.96 -0.83 -3.99
CA SER A 206 -0.77 -0.12 -4.50
C SER A 206 0.46 -1.02 -4.45
N ALA A 207 1.42 -0.79 -5.35
CA ALA A 207 2.64 -1.59 -5.42
C ALA A 207 3.75 -0.85 -6.16
N ALA A 208 5.01 -1.19 -5.85
CA ALA A 208 6.12 -0.77 -6.70
C ALA A 208 6.03 -1.42 -8.08
N ILE A 209 5.77 -2.73 -8.13
CA ILE A 209 5.65 -3.52 -9.35
C ILE A 209 4.39 -4.38 -9.28
N LEU A 210 3.46 -4.19 -10.22
CA LEU A 210 2.28 -5.03 -10.40
C LEU A 210 2.36 -5.79 -11.72
N ILE A 211 2.14 -7.10 -11.67
CA ILE A 211 2.23 -7.99 -12.84
C ILE A 211 1.04 -8.94 -12.89
N TYR A 212 0.14 -8.66 -13.83
CA TYR A 212 -1.14 -9.33 -13.95
C TYR A 212 -1.26 -10.04 -15.29
N GLU A 213 -2.11 -11.08 -15.29
CA GLU A 213 -2.69 -11.72 -16.48
C GLU A 213 -1.66 -12.16 -17.52
N GLN A 214 -1.23 -13.43 -17.50
CA GLN A 214 -0.42 -14.00 -18.59
C GLN A 214 0.87 -13.22 -18.91
N SER A 215 1.49 -12.58 -17.92
CA SER A 215 2.74 -11.84 -18.05
C SER A 215 3.91 -12.74 -17.71
N ASN A 216 4.60 -13.27 -18.72
CA ASN A 216 5.54 -14.37 -18.55
C ASN A 216 6.98 -13.95 -18.91
N LYS A 217 7.97 -14.69 -18.41
CA LYS A 217 9.37 -14.59 -18.85
C LYS A 217 10.00 -13.21 -18.69
N ASN A 218 9.51 -12.41 -17.74
CA ASN A 218 10.11 -11.11 -17.44
C ASN A 218 11.27 -11.25 -16.44
N VAL A 219 12.18 -10.28 -16.46
CA VAL A 219 13.27 -10.17 -15.48
C VAL A 219 13.08 -8.88 -14.69
N PHE A 220 12.97 -9.01 -13.37
CA PHE A 220 12.91 -7.93 -12.40
C PHE A 220 14.15 -8.00 -11.53
N ALA A 221 15.15 -7.16 -11.78
CA ALA A 221 16.41 -7.29 -11.07
C ALA A 221 17.08 -5.97 -10.71
N TYR A 222 17.68 -5.94 -9.53
CA TYR A 222 18.42 -4.78 -9.05
C TYR A 222 17.53 -3.54 -8.96
N ASN A 223 16.29 -3.67 -8.46
CA ASN A 223 15.41 -2.52 -8.23
C ASN A 223 15.29 -2.26 -6.72
N SER A 224 15.24 -0.99 -6.34
CA SER A 224 14.70 -0.59 -5.04
C SER A 224 13.20 -0.39 -5.20
N ALA A 225 12.42 -0.99 -4.32
CA ALA A 225 10.97 -1.00 -4.33
C ALA A 225 10.43 -0.91 -2.88
N THR A 226 11.20 -0.26 -2.00
CA THR A 226 10.92 -0.21 -0.56
C THR A 226 9.74 0.71 -0.25
N HIS A 227 9.06 0.47 0.88
CA HIS A 227 7.95 1.31 1.39
C HIS A 227 6.75 1.45 0.44
N SER A 228 6.63 0.59 -0.57
CA SER A 228 5.48 0.54 -1.48
C SER A 228 4.40 -0.38 -0.93
N GLY A 229 3.14 -0.22 -1.34
CA GLY A 229 2.00 -1.00 -0.80
C GLY A 229 2.31 -2.50 -0.72
N ASP A 230 2.48 -3.10 -1.89
CA ASP A 230 3.31 -4.29 -2.07
C ASP A 230 4.64 -3.93 -2.75
N GLY A 231 5.70 -4.67 -2.45
CA GLY A 231 6.95 -4.56 -3.20
C GLY A 231 6.81 -5.13 -4.61
N PHE A 232 6.26 -6.34 -4.71
CA PHE A 232 6.00 -7.04 -5.97
C PHE A 232 4.65 -7.76 -5.90
N PHE A 233 3.70 -7.37 -6.74
CA PHE A 233 2.33 -7.89 -6.71
C PHE A 233 2.02 -8.66 -8.00
N LEU A 234 2.10 -10.00 -7.92
CA LEU A 234 1.81 -10.91 -9.02
C LEU A 234 0.53 -11.70 -8.80
N TRP A 235 -0.36 -11.60 -9.79
CA TRP A 235 -1.54 -12.46 -9.91
C TRP A 235 -1.62 -13.07 -11.32
N ALA A 236 -1.85 -14.38 -11.38
CA ALA A 236 -1.80 -15.15 -12.63
C ALA A 236 -2.79 -14.71 -13.71
N GLY A 237 -3.90 -14.07 -13.32
CA GLY A 237 -4.91 -13.61 -14.25
C GLY A 237 -6.24 -14.36 -14.18
N GLN A 238 -7.28 -13.71 -14.68
CA GLN A 238 -8.63 -14.25 -14.78
C GLN A 238 -8.66 -15.46 -15.71
N THR A 239 -7.88 -15.45 -16.81
CA THR A 239 -7.79 -16.63 -17.70
C THR A 239 -7.36 -17.88 -16.91
N THR A 240 -6.39 -17.73 -16.00
CA THR A 240 -5.92 -18.83 -15.15
C THR A 240 -7.00 -19.24 -14.15
N MET A 241 -7.66 -18.27 -13.51
CA MET A 241 -8.73 -18.55 -12.54
C MET A 241 -9.94 -19.25 -13.15
N ASP A 242 -10.27 -18.95 -14.41
CA ASP A 242 -11.43 -19.52 -15.09
C ASP A 242 -11.12 -20.91 -15.67
N THR A 243 -9.91 -21.11 -16.17
CA THR A 243 -9.58 -22.29 -17.00
C THR A 243 -8.61 -23.28 -16.36
N GLY A 244 -7.90 -22.87 -15.31
CA GLY A 244 -6.74 -23.61 -14.77
C GLY A 244 -5.53 -23.67 -15.71
N LYS A 245 -5.56 -22.95 -16.84
CA LYS A 245 -4.49 -22.94 -17.84
C LYS A 245 -3.76 -21.60 -17.88
N GLY A 246 -2.53 -21.63 -18.37
CA GLY A 246 -1.67 -20.46 -18.45
C GLY A 246 -1.01 -20.14 -17.10
N GLY A 247 -0.77 -18.85 -16.86
CA GLY A 247 -0.24 -18.35 -15.59
C GLY A 247 0.57 -17.09 -15.79
N CYS A 248 1.18 -16.60 -14.72
CA CYS A 248 2.14 -15.51 -14.74
C CYS A 248 3.51 -16.10 -14.35
N ASN A 249 4.10 -16.82 -15.29
CA ASN A 249 5.13 -17.83 -15.05
C ASN A 249 6.47 -17.46 -15.70
N ASP A 250 7.51 -18.18 -15.29
CA ASP A 250 8.88 -18.07 -15.81
C ASP A 250 9.51 -16.68 -15.60
N ASN A 251 8.98 -15.90 -14.66
CA ASN A 251 9.60 -14.63 -14.30
C ASN A 251 10.77 -14.87 -13.33
N LEU A 252 11.82 -14.06 -13.49
CA LEU A 252 12.98 -14.02 -12.60
C LEU A 252 12.93 -12.71 -11.79
N VAL A 253 12.89 -12.83 -10.48
CA VAL A 253 12.92 -11.72 -9.53
C VAL A 253 14.21 -11.82 -8.71
N TYR A 254 15.22 -11.03 -9.07
CA TYR A 254 16.58 -11.17 -8.54
C TYR A 254 17.13 -9.89 -7.89
N GLY A 255 17.58 -9.98 -6.63
CA GLY A 255 18.37 -8.90 -6.03
C GLY A 255 17.64 -7.57 -5.91
N ASN A 256 16.37 -7.58 -5.51
CA ASN A 256 15.56 -6.37 -5.29
C ASN A 256 15.36 -6.11 -3.79
N ASP A 257 15.13 -4.85 -3.41
CA ASP A 257 14.72 -4.45 -2.06
C ASP A 257 13.20 -4.22 -2.03
N PHE A 258 12.46 -5.13 -1.39
CA PHE A 258 11.02 -5.06 -1.19
C PHE A 258 10.65 -4.81 0.28
N SER A 259 11.56 -4.21 1.04
CA SER A 259 11.35 -3.96 2.46
C SER A 259 10.26 -2.91 2.71
N HIS A 260 9.76 -2.91 3.94
CA HIS A 260 8.84 -1.93 4.51
C HIS A 260 7.52 -1.83 3.75
N ALA A 261 7.13 -2.87 3.02
CA ALA A 261 5.80 -2.93 2.45
C ALA A 261 4.78 -3.08 3.59
N PRO A 262 3.73 -2.25 3.67
CA PRO A 262 2.68 -2.42 4.67
C PRO A 262 2.10 -3.84 4.61
N THR A 263 1.84 -4.37 3.41
CA THR A 263 1.28 -5.70 3.21
C THR A 263 2.37 -6.71 2.83
N ASN A 264 2.55 -7.01 1.55
CA ASN A 264 3.44 -8.07 1.12
C ASN A 264 4.73 -7.47 0.55
N GLY A 265 5.88 -8.00 0.97
CA GLY A 265 7.11 -7.76 0.22
C GLY A 265 6.97 -8.30 -1.21
N ILE A 266 6.57 -9.56 -1.31
CA ILE A 266 6.29 -10.23 -2.59
C ILE A 266 4.98 -11.02 -2.46
N GLU A 267 4.00 -10.67 -3.28
CA GLU A 267 2.81 -11.47 -3.57
C GLU A 267 2.99 -12.20 -4.90
N THR A 268 2.78 -13.52 -4.92
CA THR A 268 2.98 -14.38 -6.10
C THR A 268 1.97 -15.52 -6.14
N THR A 269 0.75 -15.22 -6.57
CA THR A 269 -0.34 -16.20 -6.53
C THR A 269 -0.52 -16.97 -7.84
N PHE A 270 -0.94 -18.23 -7.75
CA PHE A 270 -1.30 -19.11 -8.89
C PHE A 270 -0.22 -19.22 -9.99
N SER A 271 1.06 -19.25 -9.62
CA SER A 271 2.15 -19.10 -10.57
C SER A 271 3.43 -19.87 -10.25
N ARG A 272 4.30 -19.97 -11.26
CA ARG A 272 5.61 -20.62 -11.24
C ARG A 272 6.73 -19.65 -11.59
N ASN A 273 7.52 -19.22 -10.60
CA ASN A 273 8.56 -18.20 -10.79
C ASN A 273 9.83 -18.48 -9.96
N VAL A 274 10.89 -17.71 -10.21
CA VAL A 274 12.15 -17.76 -9.44
C VAL A 274 12.36 -16.43 -8.72
N PHE A 275 12.44 -16.49 -7.40
CA PHE A 275 12.72 -15.38 -6.49
C PHE A 275 14.06 -15.62 -5.80
N ALA A 276 15.07 -14.85 -6.17
CA ALA A 276 16.43 -15.08 -5.72
C ALA A 276 17.11 -13.82 -5.18
N HIS A 277 17.84 -13.95 -4.08
CA HIS A 277 18.70 -12.89 -3.57
C HIS A 277 18.02 -11.55 -3.21
N ASN A 278 16.70 -11.54 -2.99
CA ASN A 278 15.96 -10.33 -2.62
C ASN A 278 16.06 -10.05 -1.11
N LEU A 279 15.93 -8.78 -0.74
CA LEU A 279 15.79 -8.33 0.64
C LEU A 279 14.33 -7.96 0.93
N VAL A 280 13.79 -8.51 2.01
CA VAL A 280 12.39 -8.26 2.42
C VAL A 280 12.30 -8.11 3.93
N MET A 281 12.25 -6.87 4.40
CA MET A 281 12.18 -6.57 5.83
C MET A 281 10.87 -5.89 6.23
N GLU A 282 10.38 -6.14 7.45
CA GLU A 282 9.28 -5.41 8.08
C GLU A 282 7.93 -5.42 7.34
N CYS A 283 7.63 -6.48 6.59
CA CYS A 283 6.35 -6.65 5.91
C CYS A 283 5.35 -7.43 6.78
N TRP A 284 4.06 -7.40 6.42
CA TRP A 284 3.13 -8.41 6.96
C TRP A 284 3.58 -9.79 6.49
N HIS A 285 3.63 -10.00 5.19
CA HIS A 285 4.19 -11.22 4.60
C HIS A 285 5.48 -10.86 3.86
N GLY A 286 6.56 -11.58 4.13
CA GLY A 286 7.75 -11.54 3.29
C GLY A 286 7.39 -12.06 1.89
N ILE A 287 6.85 -13.28 1.84
CA ILE A 287 6.19 -13.89 0.68
C ILE A 287 4.74 -14.22 1.02
N TRP A 288 3.79 -13.72 0.22
CA TRP A 288 2.44 -14.29 0.09
C TRP A 288 2.36 -15.11 -1.21
N GLY A 289 2.34 -16.43 -1.08
CA GLY A 289 2.53 -17.36 -2.21
C GLY A 289 1.33 -18.25 -2.49
N GLY A 290 0.10 -17.81 -2.22
CA GLY A 290 -1.12 -18.63 -2.38
C GLY A 290 -1.20 -19.31 -3.75
N TYR A 291 -1.35 -20.63 -3.77
CA TYR A 291 -1.40 -21.48 -4.96
C TYR A 291 -0.16 -21.38 -5.87
N SER A 292 0.97 -20.89 -5.36
CA SER A 292 2.23 -20.96 -6.09
C SER A 292 2.63 -22.42 -6.30
N TYR A 293 3.15 -22.72 -7.48
CA TYR A 293 3.58 -24.06 -7.83
C TYR A 293 4.92 -24.05 -8.55
N ASP A 294 5.73 -25.09 -8.36
CA ASP A 294 7.05 -25.26 -8.99
C ASP A 294 7.96 -24.02 -8.84
N SER A 295 7.69 -23.16 -7.85
CA SER A 295 8.39 -21.89 -7.66
C SER A 295 9.63 -22.11 -6.82
N LYS A 296 10.64 -21.26 -7.03
CA LYS A 296 11.92 -21.32 -6.33
C LYS A 296 12.14 -20.02 -5.57
N PHE A 297 12.29 -20.11 -4.26
CA PHE A 297 12.64 -19.02 -3.36
C PHE A 297 14.01 -19.30 -2.78
N VAL A 298 15.06 -18.73 -3.37
CA VAL A 298 16.44 -19.14 -3.10
C VAL A 298 17.36 -18.00 -2.69
N GLY A 299 18.02 -18.13 -1.55
CA GLY A 299 19.05 -17.17 -1.13
C GLY A 299 18.55 -15.76 -0.79
N ASN A 300 17.28 -15.60 -0.39
CA ASN A 300 16.70 -14.32 -0.01
C ASN A 300 16.91 -14.04 1.49
N GLY A 301 16.87 -12.77 1.88
CA GLY A 301 16.95 -12.33 3.27
C GLY A 301 15.65 -11.71 3.72
N PHE A 302 15.06 -12.31 4.74
CA PHE A 302 13.82 -11.89 5.37
C PHE A 302 14.10 -11.45 6.80
N ALA A 303 13.65 -10.27 7.19
CA ALA A 303 13.75 -9.85 8.58
C ALA A 303 12.52 -9.12 9.11
N TYR A 304 12.15 -9.37 10.37
CA TYR A 304 11.08 -8.63 11.06
C TYR A 304 9.70 -8.68 10.40
N ASN A 305 9.45 -9.62 9.48
CA ASN A 305 8.13 -9.80 8.89
C ASN A 305 7.20 -10.48 9.90
N GLN A 306 5.90 -10.24 9.83
CA GLN A 306 4.96 -11.01 10.64
C GLN A 306 5.01 -12.50 10.23
N GLU A 307 5.09 -12.78 8.94
CA GLU A 307 5.37 -14.11 8.40
C GLU A 307 6.46 -13.98 7.31
N GLY A 308 7.56 -14.72 7.41
CA GLY A 308 8.59 -14.73 6.38
C GLY A 308 8.05 -15.32 5.06
N PHE A 309 7.40 -16.47 5.16
CA PHE A 309 6.63 -17.08 4.09
C PHE A 309 5.22 -17.44 4.56
N ALA A 310 4.24 -17.17 3.72
CA ALA A 310 2.85 -17.56 3.88
C ALA A 310 2.37 -18.18 2.57
N ILE A 311 2.33 -19.51 2.52
CA ILE A 311 1.97 -20.25 1.30
C ILE A 311 0.77 -21.15 1.60
N GLU A 312 -0.37 -20.73 1.06
CA GLU A 312 -1.59 -21.51 1.04
C GLU A 312 -1.65 -22.35 -0.25
N HIS A 313 -2.09 -23.62 -0.19
CA HIS A 313 -2.33 -24.48 -1.36
C HIS A 313 -1.14 -24.60 -2.33
N GLY A 314 0.10 -24.48 -1.83
CA GLY A 314 1.29 -24.50 -2.67
C GLY A 314 1.75 -25.91 -3.04
N GLN A 315 2.40 -26.05 -4.20
CA GLN A 315 2.76 -27.35 -4.78
C GLN A 315 4.19 -27.35 -5.33
N ASN A 316 4.99 -28.38 -5.02
CA ASN A 316 6.31 -28.56 -5.64
C ASN A 316 7.27 -27.36 -5.48
N ASN A 317 7.11 -26.57 -4.41
CA ASN A 317 7.90 -25.35 -4.22
C ASN A 317 9.23 -25.64 -3.52
N VAL A 318 10.28 -24.94 -3.94
CA VAL A 318 11.60 -24.98 -3.31
C VAL A 318 11.83 -23.69 -2.52
N ILE A 319 12.12 -23.82 -1.23
CA ILE A 319 12.53 -22.72 -0.36
C ILE A 319 13.91 -23.08 0.19
N ALA A 320 14.96 -22.49 -0.38
CA ALA A 320 16.32 -22.91 -0.06
C ALA A 320 17.31 -21.77 0.20
N ASP A 321 18.28 -22.01 1.07
CA ASP A 321 19.37 -21.08 1.40
C ASP A 321 18.91 -19.68 1.85
N ASN A 322 17.67 -19.51 2.34
CA ASN A 322 17.15 -18.22 2.78
C ASN A 322 17.58 -17.94 4.22
N ILE A 323 17.69 -16.65 4.57
CA ILE A 323 17.89 -16.18 5.94
C ILE A 323 16.57 -15.57 6.43
N LEU A 324 16.05 -16.06 7.54
CA LEU A 324 14.80 -15.64 8.16
C LEU A 324 15.06 -15.16 9.59
N ALA A 325 15.35 -13.87 9.75
CA ALA A 325 15.69 -13.24 11.01
C ALA A 325 14.48 -12.55 11.68
N ARG A 326 14.19 -12.87 12.94
CA ARG A 326 13.25 -12.13 13.80
C ARG A 326 11.83 -11.99 13.26
N ASN A 327 11.43 -12.90 12.38
CA ASN A 327 10.07 -12.97 11.86
C ASN A 327 9.11 -13.46 12.96
N GLY A 328 7.83 -13.12 12.85
CA GLY A 328 6.79 -13.67 13.73
C GLY A 328 6.70 -15.19 13.55
N VAL A 329 6.46 -15.62 12.32
CA VAL A 329 6.63 -17.01 11.85
C VAL A 329 7.65 -17.02 10.72
N GLY A 330 8.58 -17.97 10.71
CA GLY A 330 9.55 -18.11 9.62
C GLY A 330 8.86 -18.55 8.33
N ILE A 331 8.40 -19.80 8.29
CA ILE A 331 7.66 -20.38 7.16
C ILE A 331 6.31 -20.90 7.63
N ARG A 332 5.23 -20.49 6.95
CA ARG A 332 3.87 -20.98 7.17
C ARG A 332 3.31 -21.61 5.91
N LEU A 333 2.96 -22.90 5.99
CA LEU A 333 2.37 -23.68 4.89
C LEU A 333 1.01 -24.23 5.30
N TRP A 334 -0.03 -24.02 4.49
CA TRP A 334 -1.33 -24.62 4.78
C TRP A 334 -2.23 -24.85 3.57
N GLN A 335 -3.35 -25.50 3.80
CA GLN A 335 -4.45 -25.59 2.86
C GLN A 335 -5.79 -25.41 3.59
N ASN A 336 -6.80 -24.82 2.94
CA ASN A 336 -8.16 -24.76 3.46
C ASN A 336 -8.92 -26.04 3.16
N ALA A 337 -9.92 -26.34 4.01
CA ALA A 337 -10.74 -27.54 3.85
C ALA A 337 -11.64 -27.49 2.59
N THR A 338 -12.05 -26.28 2.19
CA THR A 338 -12.90 -26.06 1.01
C THR A 338 -12.37 -24.89 0.20
N GLN A 339 -12.62 -24.94 -1.12
CA GLN A 339 -12.31 -23.86 -2.05
C GLN A 339 -13.55 -23.06 -2.42
N ASP A 340 -13.36 -21.86 -2.97
CA ASP A 340 -14.48 -21.09 -3.54
C ASP A 340 -15.13 -21.93 -4.67
N PRO A 341 -16.41 -22.31 -4.52
CA PRO A 341 -17.10 -23.15 -5.49
C PRO A 341 -17.28 -22.47 -6.85
N ASN A 342 -17.11 -21.14 -6.93
CA ASN A 342 -17.23 -20.39 -8.17
C ASN A 342 -15.94 -20.39 -9.00
N TRP A 343 -14.79 -20.75 -8.43
CA TRP A 343 -13.53 -20.73 -9.17
C TRP A 343 -13.42 -21.92 -10.13
N GLY A 344 -12.93 -21.66 -11.34
CA GLY A 344 -12.61 -22.70 -12.33
C GLY A 344 -11.31 -23.42 -12.04
N TYR A 345 -10.34 -22.72 -11.44
CA TYR A 345 -9.02 -23.24 -11.08
C TYR A 345 -9.05 -24.53 -10.25
N PRO A 346 -9.71 -24.59 -9.07
CA PRO A 346 -9.76 -25.82 -8.26
C PRO A 346 -10.56 -26.96 -8.91
N LYS A 347 -11.37 -26.66 -9.94
CA LYS A 347 -12.10 -27.68 -10.72
C LYS A 347 -11.24 -28.32 -11.81
N SER A 348 -10.16 -27.65 -12.19
CA SER A 348 -9.33 -27.99 -13.35
C SER A 348 -7.87 -28.29 -12.98
N ARG A 349 -7.47 -28.01 -11.75
CA ARG A 349 -6.14 -28.29 -11.21
C ARG A 349 -6.23 -28.91 -9.83
N ASP A 350 -5.21 -29.69 -9.51
CA ASP A 350 -4.94 -30.06 -8.13
C ASP A 350 -4.65 -28.81 -7.32
N THR A 351 -5.23 -28.71 -6.12
CA THR A 351 -4.97 -27.65 -5.15
C THR A 351 -4.55 -28.20 -3.79
N VAL A 352 -4.24 -29.48 -3.69
CA VAL A 352 -3.68 -30.05 -2.46
C VAL A 352 -2.32 -29.38 -2.21
N SER A 353 -2.08 -28.97 -0.98
CA SER A 353 -0.78 -28.45 -0.54
C SER A 353 0.19 -29.60 -0.36
N HIS A 354 1.25 -29.67 -1.17
CA HIS A 354 2.19 -30.78 -1.11
C HIS A 354 3.57 -30.50 -1.74
N ASP A 355 4.54 -31.38 -1.45
CA ASP A 355 5.86 -31.44 -2.08
C ASP A 355 6.67 -30.15 -1.93
N PHE A 356 6.96 -29.77 -0.69
CA PHE A 356 7.85 -28.65 -0.40
C PHE A 356 9.26 -29.14 -0.12
N ASP A 357 10.26 -28.53 -0.77
CA ASP A 357 11.67 -28.73 -0.45
C ASP A 357 12.20 -27.53 0.33
N LEU A 358 12.36 -27.71 1.64
CA LEU A 358 12.89 -26.71 2.57
C LEU A 358 14.33 -27.08 2.92
N THR A 359 15.29 -26.49 2.19
CA THR A 359 16.69 -26.91 2.27
C THR A 359 17.65 -25.76 2.63
N GLY A 360 18.50 -25.93 3.64
CA GLY A 360 19.60 -24.98 3.87
C GLY A 360 19.17 -23.62 4.43
N ASN A 361 17.95 -23.47 4.92
CA ASN A 361 17.48 -22.18 5.44
C ASN A 361 18.00 -21.93 6.85
N LEU A 362 18.35 -20.68 7.14
CA LEU A 362 18.74 -20.19 8.46
C LEU A 362 17.59 -19.41 9.08
N PHE A 363 17.08 -19.87 10.21
CA PHE A 363 16.11 -19.16 11.03
C PHE A 363 16.83 -18.57 12.23
N GLU A 364 16.64 -17.28 12.48
CA GLU A 364 17.20 -16.62 13.65
C GLU A 364 16.07 -15.95 14.41
N GLN A 365 15.93 -16.26 15.70
CA GLN A 365 15.05 -15.56 16.63
C GLN A 365 13.59 -15.41 16.17
N ALA A 366 13.01 -16.46 15.58
CA ALA A 366 11.59 -16.46 15.22
C ALA A 366 10.72 -16.31 16.48
N LYS A 367 9.85 -15.30 16.54
CA LYS A 367 9.07 -14.98 17.77
C LYS A 367 8.09 -16.08 18.14
N GLY A 368 7.41 -16.64 17.14
CA GLY A 368 6.51 -17.78 17.25
C GLY A 368 7.22 -19.04 16.78
N PHE A 369 6.92 -19.48 15.56
CA PHE A 369 7.44 -20.72 14.99
C PHE A 369 8.53 -20.45 13.96
N ALA A 370 9.62 -21.24 13.94
CA ALA A 370 10.50 -21.24 12.77
C ALA A 370 9.73 -21.80 11.55
N MET A 371 8.99 -22.90 11.74
CA MET A 371 8.06 -23.41 10.74
C MET A 371 6.71 -23.83 11.34
N SER A 372 5.61 -23.43 10.70
CA SER A 372 4.25 -23.86 11.02
C SER A 372 3.61 -24.46 9.77
N VAL A 373 3.21 -25.73 9.87
CA VAL A 373 2.63 -26.44 8.74
C VAL A 373 1.33 -27.14 9.12
N ARG A 374 0.30 -26.92 8.32
CA ARG A 374 -1.03 -27.51 8.51
C ARG A 374 -1.53 -28.13 7.22
N ASP A 375 -2.07 -29.34 7.26
CA ASP A 375 -2.72 -29.97 6.09
C ASP A 375 -1.88 -29.89 4.80
N THR A 376 -0.59 -30.24 4.90
CA THR A 376 0.38 -30.15 3.80
C THR A 376 1.24 -31.41 3.76
N LEU A 377 1.21 -32.10 2.62
CA LEU A 377 1.85 -33.39 2.43
C LEU A 377 3.29 -33.26 1.94
N ARG A 378 4.12 -34.27 2.21
CA ARG A 378 5.43 -34.45 1.58
C ARG A 378 6.35 -33.23 1.69
N VAL A 379 6.52 -32.71 2.91
CA VAL A 379 7.49 -31.62 3.17
C VAL A 379 8.84 -32.24 3.52
N ARG A 380 9.87 -31.91 2.74
CA ARG A 380 11.26 -32.26 3.02
C ARG A 380 11.94 -31.10 3.74
N LEU A 381 12.58 -31.39 4.87
CA LEU A 381 13.41 -30.47 5.62
C LEU A 381 14.84 -31.02 5.64
N ASP A 382 15.75 -30.37 4.92
CA ASP A 382 17.15 -30.81 4.82
C ASP A 382 18.11 -29.67 5.19
N ARG A 383 19.07 -29.93 6.08
CA ARG A 383 20.17 -28.99 6.38
C ARG A 383 19.72 -27.57 6.80
N ASN A 384 18.57 -27.43 7.44
CA ASN A 384 18.14 -26.13 7.98
C ASN A 384 18.79 -25.88 9.34
N GLU A 385 19.11 -24.62 9.64
CA GLU A 385 19.64 -24.19 10.93
C GLU A 385 18.62 -23.29 11.62
N ILE A 386 18.19 -23.65 12.82
CA ILE A 386 17.27 -22.87 13.65
C ILE A 386 18.03 -22.38 14.88
N VAL A 387 18.35 -21.09 14.89
CA VAL A 387 19.04 -20.41 15.96
C VAL A 387 18.04 -19.60 16.77
N THR A 388 17.48 -20.23 17.80
CA THR A 388 16.41 -19.69 18.66
C THR A 388 15.09 -19.45 17.91
N ALA A 389 14.02 -20.05 18.42
CA ALA A 389 12.65 -19.75 18.05
C ALA A 389 11.77 -19.91 19.29
N GLY A 390 10.58 -19.31 19.30
CA GLY A 390 9.57 -19.62 20.31
C GLY A 390 9.29 -21.13 20.35
N GLU A 391 9.05 -21.71 19.18
CA GLU A 391 9.05 -23.15 18.94
C GLU A 391 9.69 -23.46 17.57
N PRO A 392 10.52 -24.51 17.42
CA PRO A 392 11.12 -24.84 16.13
C PRO A 392 10.07 -25.23 15.08
N PHE A 393 9.08 -26.06 15.46
CA PHE A 393 8.12 -26.62 14.51
C PHE A 393 6.71 -26.73 15.10
N GLN A 394 5.71 -26.41 14.29
CA GLN A 394 4.31 -26.76 14.54
C GLN A 394 3.76 -27.58 13.38
N ARG A 395 3.07 -28.68 13.69
CA ARG A 395 2.38 -29.53 12.72
C ARG A 395 0.92 -29.75 13.15
N ALA A 396 -0.01 -29.63 12.21
CA ALA A 396 -1.43 -29.86 12.45
C ALA A 396 -2.12 -30.48 11.22
N GLY A 397 -3.20 -31.24 11.45
CA GLY A 397 -3.96 -31.86 10.36
C GLY A 397 -3.16 -32.92 9.59
N ASN A 398 -3.51 -33.14 8.32
CA ASN A 398 -2.85 -34.17 7.50
C ASN A 398 -1.48 -33.68 7.00
N THR A 399 -0.41 -34.26 7.53
CA THR A 399 0.97 -33.92 7.17
C THR A 399 1.81 -35.16 6.86
N GLU A 400 1.24 -36.13 6.14
CA GLU A 400 1.95 -37.36 5.77
C GLU A 400 3.13 -37.13 4.81
N GLY A 401 4.11 -38.05 4.82
CA GLY A 401 5.23 -38.06 3.87
C GLY A 401 6.38 -37.09 4.16
N TRP A 402 6.45 -36.53 5.37
CA TRP A 402 7.55 -35.64 5.74
C TRP A 402 8.88 -36.36 5.89
N THR A 403 9.96 -35.68 5.52
CA THR A 403 11.34 -36.16 5.72
C THR A 403 12.19 -35.09 6.40
N LEU A 404 12.99 -35.48 7.38
CA LEU A 404 13.91 -34.60 8.10
C LEU A 404 15.32 -35.19 8.05
N SER A 405 16.27 -34.43 7.53
CA SER A 405 17.70 -34.81 7.48
C SER A 405 18.60 -33.63 7.82
N ASP A 406 19.64 -33.86 8.63
CA ASP A 406 20.73 -32.91 8.90
C ASP A 406 20.30 -31.50 9.37
N ASN A 407 19.13 -31.37 10.01
CA ASN A 407 18.67 -30.10 10.56
C ASN A 407 19.30 -29.84 11.94
N LEU A 408 19.70 -28.58 12.19
CA LEU A 408 20.32 -28.15 13.43
C LEU A 408 19.38 -27.19 14.18
N VAL A 409 19.16 -27.45 15.48
CA VAL A 409 18.44 -26.53 16.38
C VAL A 409 19.39 -26.16 17.51
N VAL A 410 19.69 -24.87 17.64
CA VAL A 410 20.59 -24.34 18.67
C VAL A 410 19.95 -23.16 19.39
N LYS A 411 20.33 -22.96 20.65
CA LYS A 411 19.95 -21.78 21.44
C LYS A 411 21.07 -20.74 21.34
N GLY A 412 20.70 -19.47 21.22
CA GLY A 412 21.64 -18.36 21.13
C GLY A 412 21.22 -17.34 20.08
N ASP A 413 22.21 -16.72 19.44
CA ASP A 413 22.01 -15.85 18.29
C ASP A 413 22.84 -16.36 17.11
N ALA A 414 22.46 -15.97 15.88
CA ALA A 414 23.17 -16.42 14.69
C ALA A 414 24.48 -15.64 14.44
N SER A 415 25.05 -14.96 15.44
CA SER A 415 26.22 -14.10 15.26
C SER A 415 27.47 -14.86 14.82
N ALA A 416 27.58 -16.14 15.17
CA ALA A 416 28.66 -17.00 14.73
C ALA A 416 28.50 -17.45 13.27
N ASN A 417 27.30 -17.34 12.69
CA ASN A 417 27.03 -17.71 11.31
C ASN A 417 27.47 -16.57 10.36
N PRO A 418 28.51 -16.77 9.51
CA PRO A 418 29.01 -15.72 8.63
C PRO A 418 27.98 -15.26 7.58
N LEU A 419 27.05 -16.15 7.18
CA LEU A 419 26.00 -15.80 6.22
C LEU A 419 25.03 -14.78 6.83
N TYR A 420 24.63 -14.95 8.08
CA TYR A 420 23.78 -13.99 8.79
C TYR A 420 24.39 -12.58 8.79
N ASN A 421 25.65 -12.46 9.22
CA ASN A 421 26.33 -11.17 9.37
C ASN A 421 26.49 -10.40 8.04
N THR A 422 26.46 -11.09 6.90
CA THR A 422 26.53 -10.43 5.58
C THR A 422 25.23 -9.72 5.22
N TRP A 423 24.11 -10.15 5.78
CA TRP A 423 22.80 -9.52 5.57
C TRP A 423 22.44 -8.57 6.70
N PHE A 424 22.62 -9.00 7.96
CA PHE A 424 22.13 -8.29 9.15
C PHE A 424 23.28 -8.08 10.14
N PRO A 425 24.12 -7.04 9.93
CA PRO A 425 25.29 -6.79 10.74
C PRO A 425 24.96 -6.25 12.15
N ASN A 426 23.79 -5.61 12.34
CA ASN A 426 23.38 -5.11 13.64
C ASN A 426 22.49 -6.11 14.38
N ARG A 427 22.82 -6.37 15.65
CA ARG A 427 22.32 -7.52 16.44
C ARG A 427 21.45 -7.09 17.62
N SER A 428 21.46 -5.81 17.97
CA SER A 428 21.16 -5.38 19.33
C SER A 428 19.67 -5.20 19.63
N LEU A 429 18.80 -5.19 18.61
CA LEU A 429 17.45 -4.64 18.77
C LEU A 429 16.38 -5.48 18.06
N TYR A 430 15.49 -6.05 18.87
CA TYR A 430 14.20 -6.57 18.40
C TYR A 430 13.25 -5.42 18.19
N ILE A 431 12.45 -5.50 17.13
CA ILE A 431 11.38 -4.54 16.92
C ILE A 431 10.21 -4.85 17.86
N ASP A 432 10.09 -4.04 18.91
CA ASP A 432 8.91 -3.84 19.77
C ASP A 432 8.47 -2.37 19.61
N GLU A 433 7.83 -2.07 18.47
CA GLU A 433 7.52 -0.71 18.01
C GLU A 433 6.91 0.26 19.03
N PRO A 434 6.06 -0.14 20.01
CA PRO A 434 5.58 0.83 20.99
C PRO A 434 6.66 1.32 21.99
N LYS A 435 7.75 0.57 22.20
CA LYS A 435 8.76 0.87 23.23
C LYS A 435 10.06 1.43 22.68
N MET A 436 10.35 1.22 21.39
CA MET A 436 11.64 1.60 20.82
C MET A 436 11.74 3.10 20.52
N SER A 437 12.94 3.64 20.71
CA SER A 437 13.24 4.97 20.21
C SER A 437 13.46 4.92 18.69
N PRO A 438 13.33 6.04 17.97
CA PRO A 438 13.58 6.06 16.53
C PRO A 438 15.04 5.78 16.15
N SER A 439 16.01 6.03 17.04
CA SER A 439 17.40 5.59 16.83
C SER A 439 17.53 4.08 16.90
N ASP A 440 16.82 3.45 17.84
CA ASP A 440 16.81 1.99 17.95
C ASP A 440 16.22 1.36 16.69
N LEU A 441 15.09 1.90 16.18
CA LEU A 441 14.49 1.42 14.95
C LEU A 441 15.44 1.55 13.75
N ARG A 442 16.13 2.68 13.61
CA ARG A 442 17.14 2.89 12.56
C ARG A 442 18.24 1.84 12.62
N GLU A 443 18.75 1.59 13.82
CA GLU A 443 19.81 0.62 14.05
C GLU A 443 19.36 -0.80 13.67
N SER A 444 18.12 -1.19 13.96
CA SER A 444 17.54 -2.50 13.61
C SER A 444 17.46 -2.76 12.11
N PHE A 445 17.32 -1.73 11.28
CA PHE A 445 17.16 -1.88 9.84
C PHE A 445 18.46 -1.80 9.05
N MET A 446 19.60 -1.70 9.72
CA MET A 446 20.90 -1.75 9.05
C MET A 446 21.11 -3.12 8.40
N THR A 447 21.48 -3.09 7.13
CA THR A 447 21.76 -4.28 6.33
C THR A 447 23.11 -4.16 5.65
N GLY A 448 23.84 -5.28 5.56
CA GLY A 448 25.04 -5.41 4.75
C GLY A 448 24.74 -5.82 3.30
N TRP A 449 23.47 -6.00 2.96
CA TRP A 449 23.03 -6.46 1.66
C TRP A 449 22.99 -5.32 0.63
N ASN A 450 23.39 -5.64 -0.60
CA ASN A 450 23.13 -4.85 -1.79
C ASN A 450 22.92 -5.82 -2.95
N GLY A 451 21.78 -5.73 -3.64
CA GLY A 451 21.39 -6.67 -4.68
C GLY A 451 22.33 -6.74 -5.89
N LEU A 452 23.18 -5.73 -6.12
CA LEU A 452 24.22 -5.73 -7.16
C LEU A 452 25.44 -6.55 -6.80
N GLN A 453 25.65 -6.83 -5.51
CA GLN A 453 26.77 -7.65 -5.08
C GLN A 453 26.47 -9.13 -5.38
N PRO A 454 27.50 -9.94 -5.71
CA PRO A 454 27.29 -11.37 -5.91
C PRO A 454 26.73 -12.04 -4.66
N ALA A 455 25.65 -12.82 -4.84
CA ALA A 455 25.13 -13.68 -3.78
C ALA A 455 26.23 -14.60 -3.25
N LYS A 456 26.19 -15.02 -1.98
CA LYS A 456 27.27 -15.87 -1.42
C LYS A 456 27.26 -17.29 -2.00
N SER A 457 26.08 -17.86 -2.24
CA SER A 457 25.93 -19.19 -2.84
C SER A 457 26.19 -19.16 -4.35
N LYS A 458 27.07 -20.06 -4.85
CA LYS A 458 27.33 -20.21 -6.28
C LYS A 458 26.08 -20.57 -7.08
N ALA A 459 25.17 -21.36 -6.49
CA ALA A 459 23.92 -21.74 -7.13
C ALA A 459 23.00 -20.53 -7.34
N VAL A 460 22.95 -19.63 -6.34
CA VAL A 460 22.19 -18.38 -6.43
C VAL A 460 22.86 -17.40 -7.41
N GLN A 461 24.19 -17.30 -7.40
CA GLN A 461 24.93 -16.48 -8.38
C GLN A 461 24.64 -16.89 -9.83
N ALA A 462 24.45 -18.18 -10.10
CA ALA A 462 24.14 -18.67 -11.44
C ALA A 462 22.76 -18.21 -11.96
N LEU A 463 21.87 -17.76 -11.08
CA LEU A 463 20.57 -17.18 -11.43
C LEU A 463 20.65 -15.67 -11.71
N ALA A 464 21.75 -15.01 -11.36
CA ALA A 464 21.90 -13.58 -11.52
C ALA A 464 21.80 -13.17 -13.01
N PRO A 465 20.89 -12.28 -13.38
CA PRO A 465 20.87 -11.77 -14.75
C PRO A 465 22.09 -10.88 -14.97
N LYS A 466 22.57 -10.81 -16.22
CA LYS A 466 23.64 -9.86 -16.55
C LYS A 466 23.16 -8.43 -16.27
N THR A 467 23.94 -7.68 -15.48
CA THR A 467 23.69 -6.25 -15.25
C THR A 467 23.69 -5.47 -16.56
N MET A 468 22.89 -4.40 -16.61
CA MET A 468 22.83 -3.55 -17.80
C MET A 468 24.05 -2.64 -17.85
N THR A 469 24.67 -2.49 -19.02
CA THR A 469 25.79 -1.54 -19.18
C THR A 469 25.33 -0.12 -18.84
N GLY A 470 25.92 0.48 -17.81
CA GLY A 470 25.49 1.79 -17.28
C GLY A 470 24.28 1.74 -16.34
N GLY A 471 23.94 0.56 -15.80
CA GLY A 471 22.92 0.40 -14.77
C GLY A 471 23.31 1.13 -13.48
N LEU A 472 22.35 1.87 -12.90
CA LEU A 472 22.56 2.59 -11.64
C LEU A 472 22.39 1.66 -10.44
N ASP A 473 22.99 2.02 -9.31
CA ASP A 473 22.67 1.43 -8.00
C ASP A 473 21.46 2.17 -7.42
N PRO A 474 20.29 1.52 -7.26
CA PRO A 474 19.12 2.16 -6.69
C PRO A 474 19.03 2.03 -5.16
N PHE A 475 19.99 1.40 -4.49
CA PHE A 475 19.95 1.03 -3.05
C PHE A 475 20.56 2.08 -2.11
N ASP A 476 20.76 3.29 -2.57
CA ASP A 476 21.26 4.46 -1.83
C ASP A 476 20.17 5.15 -0.99
N PHE A 477 19.05 4.47 -0.70
CA PHE A 477 17.99 5.02 0.13
C PHE A 477 18.50 5.32 1.55
N PRO A 478 18.25 6.52 2.12
CA PRO A 478 18.84 6.91 3.38
C PRO A 478 18.42 5.99 4.54
N ILE A 479 19.41 5.44 5.26
CA ILE A 479 19.18 4.48 6.35
C ILE A 479 18.29 5.06 7.46
N GLU A 480 18.34 6.38 7.66
CA GLU A 480 17.52 7.13 8.61
C GLU A 480 16.02 7.07 8.35
N HIS A 481 15.60 6.68 7.14
CA HIS A 481 14.21 6.62 6.72
C HIS A 481 13.74 5.18 6.48
N ARG A 482 14.58 4.17 6.76
CA ARG A 482 14.11 2.77 6.78
C ARG A 482 13.11 2.59 7.93
N GLY A 483 12.08 1.80 7.65
CA GLY A 483 11.00 1.51 8.59
C GLY A 483 9.65 2.04 8.12
N ARG A 484 8.59 1.26 8.31
CA ARG A 484 7.22 1.65 7.89
C ARG A 484 6.69 2.90 8.61
N ARG A 485 7.26 3.28 9.76
CA ARG A 485 6.92 4.56 10.44
C ARG A 485 7.08 5.80 9.55
N TYR A 486 7.92 5.70 8.52
CA TYR A 486 8.21 6.77 7.56
C TYR A 486 7.24 6.83 6.38
N ILE A 487 6.34 5.83 6.26
CA ILE A 487 5.21 5.91 5.34
C ILE A 487 4.19 6.86 5.95
N VAL A 488 4.19 8.10 5.47
CA VAL A 488 3.18 9.10 5.80
C VAL A 488 2.36 9.36 4.56
N ILE A 489 1.06 9.11 4.65
CA ILE A 489 0.10 9.37 3.59
C ILE A 489 -0.67 10.63 3.95
N ASP A 490 -0.67 11.61 3.04
CA ASP A 490 -1.63 12.71 3.06
C ASP A 490 -2.76 12.48 2.05
N GLU A 491 -3.68 13.43 1.99
CA GLU A 491 -4.82 13.39 1.06
C GLU A 491 -4.45 13.34 -0.43
N TRP A 492 -3.17 13.51 -0.77
CA TRP A 492 -2.64 13.41 -2.12
C TRP A 492 -1.61 12.27 -2.28
N GLY A 493 -1.43 11.40 -1.29
CA GLY A 493 -0.54 10.25 -1.37
C GLY A 493 0.71 10.37 -0.47
N PRO A 494 1.80 9.68 -0.83
CA PRO A 494 2.95 9.54 0.05
C PRO A 494 3.74 10.84 0.19
N TYR A 495 4.17 11.13 1.41
CA TYR A 495 5.08 12.23 1.73
C TYR A 495 6.49 11.95 1.21
N ASP A 496 7.12 12.94 0.57
CA ASP A 496 8.35 12.80 -0.22
C ASP A 496 9.56 13.49 0.42
N PHE A 497 9.47 13.90 1.69
CA PHE A 497 10.52 14.60 2.45
C PHE A 497 10.96 15.97 1.91
N ARG A 498 10.34 16.49 0.84
CA ARG A 498 10.74 17.78 0.22
C ARG A 498 9.95 18.98 0.74
N ARG A 499 9.08 18.80 1.73
CA ARG A 499 8.36 19.89 2.43
C ARG A 499 8.42 19.69 3.93
N PRO A 500 8.40 20.75 4.74
CA PRO A 500 8.31 20.58 6.19
C PRO A 500 7.03 19.84 6.57
N LEU A 501 7.14 18.91 7.51
CA LEU A 501 6.00 18.19 8.08
C LEU A 501 6.10 18.24 9.60
N LEU A 502 4.99 18.59 10.25
CA LEU A 502 4.83 18.57 11.70
C LEU A 502 3.93 17.37 12.05
N LYS A 503 4.53 16.37 12.68
CA LYS A 503 3.87 15.10 13.00
C LYS A 503 3.75 14.94 14.51
N LEU A 504 2.58 14.57 15.00
CA LEU A 504 2.42 14.05 16.35
C LEU A 504 2.99 12.62 16.38
N ASP A 505 4.02 12.40 17.19
CA ASP A 505 4.68 11.09 17.32
C ASP A 505 4.10 10.29 18.47
N ARG A 506 3.93 10.92 19.65
CA ARG A 506 3.40 10.24 20.83
C ARG A 506 2.59 11.18 21.69
N LEU A 507 1.43 10.71 22.16
CA LEU A 507 0.59 11.40 23.13
C LEU A 507 0.62 10.62 24.45
N ASN A 508 1.13 11.26 25.51
CA ASN A 508 1.13 10.75 26.87
C ASN A 508 0.04 11.47 27.69
N ALA A 509 -0.12 11.11 28.96
CA ALA A 509 -1.16 11.70 29.83
C ALA A 509 -1.07 13.24 29.95
N ASP A 510 0.14 13.79 29.98
CA ASP A 510 0.43 15.21 30.23
C ASP A 510 1.27 15.88 29.14
N THR A 511 1.66 15.13 28.10
CA THR A 511 2.66 15.57 27.11
C THR A 511 2.29 15.12 25.71
N ALA A 512 2.41 16.02 24.74
CA ALA A 512 2.37 15.73 23.31
C ALA A 512 3.78 15.87 22.70
N ASN A 513 4.29 14.80 22.08
CA ASN A 513 5.62 14.76 21.46
C ASN A 513 5.48 14.90 19.95
N PHE A 514 6.21 15.86 19.39
CA PHE A 514 6.18 16.21 17.98
C PHE A 514 7.53 15.94 17.31
N GLU A 515 7.45 15.55 16.05
CA GLU A 515 8.57 15.50 15.12
C GLU A 515 8.38 16.54 14.01
N LEU A 516 9.49 17.17 13.63
CA LEU A 516 9.61 18.05 12.50
C LEU A 516 10.47 17.35 11.45
N TRP A 517 9.90 17.07 10.29
CA TRP A 517 10.60 16.45 9.16
C TRP A 517 10.70 17.43 7.99
N GLY A 518 11.57 17.12 7.02
CA GLY A 518 11.72 17.87 5.78
C GLY A 518 13.11 18.49 5.60
N PRO A 519 13.27 19.38 4.60
CA PRO A 519 14.55 19.99 4.27
C PRO A 519 15.13 20.81 5.42
N ALA A 520 16.45 20.96 5.46
CA ALA A 520 17.13 21.58 6.58
C ALA A 520 16.67 23.04 6.78
N GLY A 521 16.35 23.43 8.01
CA GLY A 521 15.84 24.76 8.29
C GLY A 521 15.40 24.98 9.72
N THR A 522 14.52 25.95 9.90
CA THR A 522 14.00 26.37 11.20
C THR A 522 12.49 26.57 11.13
N ALA A 523 11.75 26.05 12.10
CA ALA A 523 10.32 26.29 12.28
C ALA A 523 10.10 27.25 13.47
N ARG A 524 9.36 28.33 13.25
CA ARG A 524 9.01 29.31 14.28
C ARG A 524 7.54 29.20 14.65
N LEU A 525 7.27 29.04 15.94
CA LEU A 525 5.91 28.99 16.48
C LEU A 525 5.19 30.33 16.30
N LYS A 526 3.94 30.28 15.83
CA LYS A 526 3.04 31.42 15.72
C LYS A 526 1.92 31.35 16.74
N SER A 527 1.27 30.19 16.85
CA SER A 527 0.19 29.95 17.79
C SER A 527 0.19 28.49 18.23
N ALA A 528 -0.34 28.24 19.43
CA ALA A 528 -0.62 26.92 19.95
C ALA A 528 -1.97 26.96 20.68
N ALA A 529 -2.77 25.90 20.55
CA ALA A 529 -4.01 25.71 21.29
C ALA A 529 -4.15 24.25 21.72
N GLY A 530 -4.70 24.00 22.91
CA GLY A 530 -4.79 22.67 23.51
C GLY A 530 -3.46 22.10 24.02
N ILE A 531 -2.36 22.84 23.84
CA ILE A 531 -1.03 22.52 24.34
C ILE A 531 -0.27 23.79 24.72
N GLU A 532 0.75 23.64 25.57
CA GLU A 532 1.69 24.69 25.94
C GLU A 532 3.10 24.32 25.45
N VAL A 533 3.72 25.21 24.68
CA VAL A 533 5.03 25.00 24.04
C VAL A 533 6.05 25.98 24.59
N ALA A 534 7.12 25.47 25.20
CA ALA A 534 8.12 26.31 25.87
C ALA A 534 9.02 27.09 24.89
N ALA A 535 9.44 26.46 23.79
CA ALA A 535 10.34 27.07 22.81
C ALA A 535 9.55 27.78 21.69
N LYS A 536 10.13 28.87 21.14
CA LYS A 536 9.55 29.61 20.02
C LYS A 536 10.10 29.20 18.65
N THR A 537 11.21 28.47 18.64
CA THR A 537 12.00 28.17 17.44
C THR A 537 12.56 26.76 17.54
N PHE A 538 12.52 26.02 16.43
CA PHE A 538 12.88 24.61 16.37
C PHE A 538 13.69 24.31 15.12
N LYS A 539 14.66 23.40 15.22
CA LYS A 539 15.39 22.89 14.05
C LYS A 539 14.50 21.96 13.22
N VAL A 540 14.65 22.01 11.91
CA VAL A 540 14.08 21.03 10.97
C VAL A 540 15.23 20.34 10.22
N PRO A 541 15.28 19.00 10.17
CA PRO A 541 14.48 18.09 10.97
C PRO A 541 14.80 18.20 12.48
N GLY A 542 13.85 17.86 13.34
CA GLY A 542 13.98 17.98 14.79
C GLY A 542 12.82 17.38 15.59
N ARG A 543 12.86 17.52 16.91
CA ARG A 543 11.81 17.05 17.83
C ARG A 543 11.58 18.05 18.94
N PHE A 544 10.38 18.04 19.51
CA PHE A 544 10.08 18.75 20.75
C PHE A 544 8.88 18.14 21.46
N SER A 545 8.75 18.45 22.75
CA SER A 545 7.60 18.08 23.57
C SER A 545 6.85 19.34 23.98
N ALA A 546 5.52 19.22 24.07
CA ALA A 546 4.62 20.25 24.54
C ALA A 546 3.77 19.69 25.68
N LYS A 547 3.49 20.51 26.70
CA LYS A 547 2.58 20.12 27.77
C LYS A 547 1.16 20.05 27.20
N LEU A 548 0.49 18.93 27.44
CA LEU A 548 -0.87 18.69 26.97
C LEU A 548 -1.87 19.40 27.88
N LEU A 549 -2.76 20.19 27.29
CA LEU A 549 -3.86 20.85 28.00
C LEU A 549 -5.22 20.24 27.62
N ASP A 550 -5.37 19.82 26.36
CA ASP A 550 -6.55 19.17 25.82
C ASP A 550 -6.15 18.05 24.86
N SER A 551 -6.46 16.81 25.24
CA SER A 551 -6.17 15.61 24.42
C SER A 551 -7.15 15.40 23.26
N SER A 552 -8.27 16.12 23.27
CA SER A 552 -9.32 16.05 22.25
C SER A 552 -9.08 17.04 21.12
N ARG A 553 -8.42 18.17 21.39
CA ARG A 553 -8.18 19.22 20.41
C ARG A 553 -6.80 19.84 20.58
N MET A 554 -6.01 19.83 19.51
CA MET A 554 -4.73 20.50 19.48
C MET A 554 -4.56 21.26 18.18
N LYS A 555 -3.94 22.43 18.23
CA LYS A 555 -3.53 23.20 17.05
C LYS A 555 -2.14 23.77 17.25
N LEU A 556 -1.33 23.71 16.21
CA LEU A 556 -0.03 24.37 16.12
C LEU A 556 0.08 25.05 14.77
N ASP A 557 0.26 26.36 14.76
CA ASP A 557 0.62 27.11 13.56
C ASP A 557 2.09 27.51 13.68
N MET A 558 2.90 27.07 12.72
CA MET A 558 4.31 27.40 12.62
C MET A 558 4.64 27.94 11.22
N VAL A 559 5.80 28.60 11.11
CA VAL A 559 6.36 29.00 9.82
C VAL A 559 7.76 28.42 9.71
N TYR A 560 7.98 27.61 8.68
CA TYR A 560 9.27 27.10 8.29
C TYR A 560 10.04 28.13 7.45
N THR A 561 11.35 28.21 7.62
CA THR A 561 12.28 28.92 6.75
C THR A 561 13.60 28.15 6.69
N GLY A 562 14.09 27.84 5.50
CA GLY A 562 15.27 27.00 5.32
C GLY A 562 15.58 26.76 3.86
N GLU A 563 15.95 25.53 3.52
CA GLU A 563 16.15 25.08 2.15
C GLU A 563 14.89 25.19 1.29
N ALA A 564 15.06 25.08 -0.03
CA ALA A 564 13.94 25.09 -0.97
C ALA A 564 13.02 23.90 -0.71
N THR A 565 11.70 24.13 -0.78
CA THR A 565 10.69 23.10 -0.55
C THR A 565 9.87 22.87 -1.80
N VAL A 566 9.29 21.69 -1.93
CA VAL A 566 8.31 21.39 -2.98
C VAL A 566 7.05 20.83 -2.35
N ASP A 567 5.92 21.48 -2.60
CA ASP A 567 4.64 21.06 -2.03
C ASP A 567 4.07 19.81 -2.74
N ALA A 568 2.94 19.31 -2.24
CA ALA A 568 2.30 18.13 -2.79
C ALA A 568 1.91 18.29 -4.27
N VAL A 569 1.61 19.50 -4.75
CA VAL A 569 1.19 19.71 -6.14
C VAL A 569 2.36 19.99 -7.09
N GLY A 570 3.58 20.13 -6.55
CA GLY A 570 4.82 20.32 -7.30
C GLY A 570 5.29 21.78 -7.37
N VAL A 571 4.72 22.68 -6.56
CA VAL A 571 5.15 24.09 -6.50
C VAL A 571 6.40 24.19 -5.63
N VAL A 572 7.42 24.82 -6.19
CA VAL A 572 8.70 25.06 -5.52
C VAL A 572 8.64 26.40 -4.78
N THR A 573 8.92 26.38 -3.48
CA THR A 573 9.21 27.57 -2.68
C THR A 573 10.72 27.71 -2.54
N PRO A 574 11.33 28.84 -3.00
CA PRO A 574 12.77 29.04 -2.91
C PRO A 574 13.29 29.04 -1.46
N ALA A 575 14.56 28.69 -1.30
CA ALA A 575 15.24 28.76 -0.01
C ALA A 575 15.10 30.17 0.63
N GLY A 576 14.96 30.19 1.96
CA GLY A 576 14.78 31.40 2.75
C GLY A 576 13.37 32.02 2.68
N LYS A 577 12.46 31.49 1.85
CA LYS A 577 11.07 31.94 1.83
C LYS A 577 10.23 31.20 2.89
N PRO A 578 9.28 31.90 3.55
CA PRO A 578 8.47 31.30 4.59
C PRO A 578 7.48 30.29 4.01
N VAL A 579 7.36 29.12 4.66
CA VAL A 579 6.39 28.07 4.33
C VAL A 579 5.50 27.81 5.56
N PRO A 580 4.16 27.90 5.43
CA PRO A 580 3.26 27.51 6.51
C PRO A 580 3.45 26.06 6.92
N LEU A 581 3.49 25.81 8.22
CA LEU A 581 3.64 24.49 8.81
C LEU A 581 2.61 24.34 9.93
N ASN A 582 1.45 23.78 9.58
CA ASN A 582 0.31 23.73 10.47
C ASN A 582 0.00 22.28 10.86
N PHE A 583 -0.41 22.09 12.11
CA PHE A 583 -0.92 20.83 12.63
C PHE A 583 -2.25 21.09 13.35
N SER A 584 -3.21 20.21 13.13
CA SER A 584 -4.47 20.21 13.86
C SER A 584 -4.91 18.79 14.16
N LEU A 585 -5.27 18.54 15.41
CA LEU A 585 -5.95 17.33 15.85
C LEU A 585 -7.33 17.70 16.38
N PHE A 586 -8.34 16.97 15.94
CA PHE A 586 -9.66 16.98 16.55
C PHE A 586 -10.13 15.53 16.73
N ARG A 587 -10.39 15.15 17.98
CA ARG A 587 -11.04 13.91 18.36
C ARG A 587 -12.39 14.28 18.92
N TRP A 588 -13.45 13.89 18.22
CA TRP A 588 -14.82 14.19 18.63
C TRP A 588 -15.07 13.72 20.08
N PRO A 589 -15.29 14.63 21.05
CA PRO A 589 -15.47 14.25 22.44
C PRO A 589 -16.91 13.73 22.66
N ILE A 590 -17.13 12.46 22.33
CA ILE A 590 -18.43 11.80 22.46
C ILE A 590 -18.26 10.38 23.03
N SER A 591 -19.21 9.98 23.87
CA SER A 591 -19.36 8.61 24.33
C SER A 591 -20.67 8.06 23.78
N TRP A 592 -20.57 7.16 22.81
CA TRP A 592 -21.69 6.51 22.17
C TRP A 592 -22.14 5.31 22.99
N LYS A 593 -23.43 5.26 23.35
CA LYS A 593 -24.12 4.04 23.72
C LYS A 593 -24.72 3.43 22.44
N VAL A 594 -24.22 2.27 22.06
CA VAL A 594 -24.60 1.57 20.83
C VAL A 594 -25.41 0.34 21.20
N ASN A 595 -26.66 0.30 20.75
CA ASN A 595 -27.57 -0.82 20.92
C ASN A 595 -27.77 -1.52 19.57
N PHE A 596 -27.67 -2.84 19.57
CA PHE A 596 -27.91 -3.67 18.39
C PHE A 596 -29.21 -4.46 18.53
N TYR A 597 -29.91 -4.64 17.42
CA TYR A 597 -31.19 -5.34 17.34
C TYR A 597 -31.17 -6.32 16.17
N ARG A 598 -31.93 -7.40 16.29
CA ARG A 598 -32.18 -8.33 15.18
C ARG A 598 -33.57 -8.07 14.62
N TRP A 599 -33.70 -8.10 13.30
CA TRP A 599 -34.99 -7.99 12.62
C TRP A 599 -35.16 -9.11 11.60
N ASP A 600 -36.37 -9.25 11.07
CA ASP A 600 -36.77 -10.27 10.11
C ASP A 600 -37.70 -9.69 9.04
N GLU A 601 -38.21 -10.53 8.14
CA GLU A 601 -39.05 -10.08 7.00
C GLU A 601 -40.34 -9.38 7.44
N LYS A 602 -40.88 -9.75 8.61
CA LYS A 602 -42.09 -9.12 9.18
C LYS A 602 -41.82 -7.74 9.76
N SER A 603 -40.55 -7.41 9.93
CA SER A 603 -40.06 -6.13 10.45
C SER A 603 -39.05 -5.49 9.50
N ASP A 604 -39.14 -5.76 8.19
CA ASP A 604 -38.20 -5.21 7.20
C ASP A 604 -38.25 -3.66 7.21
N PRO A 605 -37.11 -2.97 7.41
CA PRO A 605 -37.06 -1.52 7.58
C PRO A 605 -37.48 -0.72 6.34
N ARG A 606 -37.59 -1.37 5.17
CA ARG A 606 -37.99 -0.75 3.90
C ARG A 606 -39.50 -0.78 3.69
N THR A 607 -40.19 -1.80 4.22
CA THR A 607 -41.59 -2.06 3.91
C THR A 607 -42.51 -2.11 5.14
N GLN A 608 -41.96 -2.33 6.34
CA GLN A 608 -42.71 -2.54 7.59
C GLN A 608 -42.31 -1.53 8.68
N ALA A 609 -42.46 -0.23 8.39
CA ALA A 609 -41.93 0.85 9.24
C ALA A 609 -42.38 0.77 10.72
N GLU A 610 -43.66 0.45 10.97
CA GLU A 610 -44.19 0.35 12.34
C GLU A 610 -43.63 -0.85 13.10
N ALA A 611 -43.60 -2.02 12.45
CA ALA A 611 -43.04 -3.24 13.04
C ALA A 611 -41.52 -3.10 13.30
N PHE A 612 -40.79 -2.47 12.38
CA PHE A 612 -39.37 -2.17 12.58
C PHE A 612 -39.16 -1.19 13.74
N ALA A 613 -39.98 -0.14 13.86
CA ALA A 613 -39.93 0.77 15.00
C ALA A 613 -40.20 0.06 16.34
N ALA A 614 -41.04 -0.98 16.35
CA ALA A 614 -41.25 -1.83 17.53
C ALA A 614 -40.01 -2.66 17.87
N VAL A 615 -39.28 -3.19 16.87
CA VAL A 615 -37.99 -3.88 17.09
C VAL A 615 -36.99 -2.97 17.79
N LEU A 616 -36.85 -1.72 17.33
CA LEU A 616 -35.92 -0.74 17.89
C LEU A 616 -36.26 -0.31 19.33
N LYS A 617 -37.52 -0.44 19.76
CA LYS A 617 -37.97 -0.21 21.14
C LYS A 617 -37.82 -1.45 22.03
N GLY A 618 -37.56 -2.61 21.44
CA GLY A 618 -37.40 -3.88 22.13
C GLY A 618 -36.08 -3.99 22.91
N LYS A 619 -35.80 -5.21 23.40
CA LYS A 619 -34.54 -5.49 24.09
C LYS A 619 -33.41 -5.62 23.05
N PRO A 620 -32.29 -4.89 23.19
CA PRO A 620 -31.15 -5.06 22.31
C PRO A 620 -30.49 -6.43 22.51
N ILE A 621 -29.97 -7.00 21.42
CA ILE A 621 -29.17 -8.23 21.44
C ILE A 621 -27.74 -7.99 21.95
N ARG A 622 -27.27 -6.74 21.90
CA ARG A 622 -25.99 -6.30 22.43
C ARG A 622 -26.04 -4.79 22.70
N THR A 623 -25.37 -4.36 23.76
CA THR A 623 -25.14 -2.94 24.05
C THR A 623 -23.65 -2.74 24.32
N GLU A 624 -23.08 -1.66 23.81
CA GLU A 624 -21.70 -1.28 24.10
C GLU A 624 -21.49 0.23 24.17
N THR A 625 -20.38 0.63 24.79
CA THR A 625 -19.95 2.03 24.84
C THR A 625 -18.71 2.22 23.98
N LYS A 626 -18.71 3.23 23.11
CA LYS A 626 -17.62 3.53 22.19
C LYS A 626 -17.32 5.03 22.13
N SER A 627 -16.06 5.39 21.94
CA SER A 627 -15.67 6.78 21.63
C SER A 627 -15.81 7.13 20.15
N ARG A 628 -16.07 6.14 19.29
CA ARG A 628 -16.21 6.28 17.83
C ARG A 628 -17.21 5.26 17.29
N LEU A 629 -17.99 5.66 16.28
CA LEU A 629 -18.74 4.73 15.45
C LEU A 629 -17.91 4.45 14.21
N ASP A 630 -17.30 3.27 14.17
CA ASP A 630 -16.46 2.85 13.04
C ASP A 630 -16.50 1.33 12.94
N TYR A 631 -17.53 0.83 12.28
CA TYR A 631 -17.78 -0.58 12.04
C TYR A 631 -17.68 -0.88 10.56
N ALA A 632 -17.03 -1.99 10.21
CA ALA A 632 -16.94 -2.48 8.84
C ALA A 632 -16.66 -3.99 8.82
N GLY A 633 -17.16 -4.69 7.79
CA GLY A 633 -16.92 -6.12 7.57
C GLY A 633 -18.22 -6.91 7.41
N GLY A 634 -18.12 -8.23 7.26
CA GLY A 634 -19.32 -9.08 7.15
C GLY A 634 -20.17 -9.15 8.43
N ARG A 635 -19.67 -8.65 9.57
CA ARG A 635 -20.39 -8.45 10.83
C ARG A 635 -19.66 -7.41 11.69
N PHE A 636 -20.37 -6.74 12.60
CA PHE A 636 -19.78 -5.69 13.45
C PHE A 636 -19.02 -6.20 14.68
N TRP A 637 -19.24 -7.45 15.10
CA TRP A 637 -18.48 -8.07 16.18
C TRP A 637 -18.45 -9.60 16.04
N ALA A 638 -17.44 -10.23 16.63
CA ALA A 638 -17.32 -11.69 16.64
C ALA A 638 -18.55 -12.35 17.31
N GLY A 639 -19.18 -13.31 16.62
CA GLY A 639 -20.41 -13.95 17.08
C GLY A 639 -21.70 -13.13 16.86
N GLY A 640 -21.59 -11.93 16.30
CA GLY A 640 -22.75 -11.14 15.86
C GLY A 640 -23.42 -11.69 14.59
N PRO A 641 -24.63 -11.19 14.27
CA PRO A 641 -25.29 -11.49 13.01
C PRO A 641 -24.50 -10.88 11.83
N ASN A 642 -24.49 -11.59 10.70
CA ASN A 642 -23.99 -11.02 9.44
C ASN A 642 -25.03 -10.08 8.81
N ASP A 643 -26.28 -10.55 8.82
CA ASP A 643 -27.39 -9.96 8.07
C ASP A 643 -28.55 -9.62 9.02
N ARG A 644 -29.44 -8.75 8.56
CA ARG A 644 -30.71 -8.38 9.21
C ARG A 644 -30.54 -7.96 10.67
N PHE A 645 -29.68 -6.97 10.88
CA PHE A 645 -29.52 -6.31 12.17
C PHE A 645 -29.69 -4.80 12.05
N ALA A 646 -29.96 -4.14 13.17
CA ALA A 646 -30.08 -2.69 13.25
C ALA A 646 -29.29 -2.15 14.42
N THR A 647 -28.91 -0.88 14.34
CA THR A 647 -28.11 -0.19 15.33
C THR A 647 -28.78 1.13 15.71
N ILE A 648 -28.89 1.41 17.02
CA ILE A 648 -29.13 2.75 17.55
C ILE A 648 -27.90 3.16 18.33
N ALA A 649 -27.22 4.20 17.87
CA ALA A 649 -26.12 4.81 18.60
C ALA A 649 -26.51 6.20 19.08
N GLU A 650 -26.38 6.44 20.38
CA GLU A 650 -26.69 7.74 21.00
C GLU A 650 -25.51 8.24 21.81
N GLY A 651 -25.22 9.53 21.73
CA GLY A 651 -24.15 10.14 22.51
C GLY A 651 -24.34 11.65 22.60
N THR A 652 -23.77 12.23 23.66
CA THR A 652 -23.76 13.67 23.86
C THR A 652 -22.35 14.18 23.71
N SER A 653 -22.17 15.32 23.04
CA SER A 653 -20.88 15.96 22.86
C SER A 653 -20.98 17.44 23.16
N THR A 654 -19.99 17.99 23.87
CA THR A 654 -19.84 19.44 24.06
C THR A 654 -18.80 19.94 23.06
N LEU A 655 -19.18 20.89 22.23
CA LEU A 655 -18.38 21.39 21.11
C LEU A 655 -18.19 22.91 21.23
N GLU A 656 -17.03 23.38 20.80
CA GLU A 656 -16.81 24.81 20.66
C GLU A 656 -17.69 25.39 19.53
N PRO A 657 -18.11 26.66 19.61
CA PRO A 657 -18.84 27.32 18.53
C PRO A 657 -18.08 27.23 17.21
N GLY A 658 -18.72 26.68 16.17
CA GLY A 658 -18.08 26.50 14.88
C GLY A 658 -18.97 25.85 13.84
N THR A 659 -18.42 25.76 12.62
CA THR A 659 -19.01 24.95 11.54
C THR A 659 -18.31 23.61 11.52
N TYR A 660 -19.08 22.53 11.45
CA TYR A 660 -18.58 21.17 11.45
C TYR A 660 -19.12 20.41 10.24
N ASP A 661 -18.28 19.58 9.64
CA ASP A 661 -18.67 18.63 8.61
C ASP A 661 -18.88 17.27 9.29
N LEU A 662 -20.14 16.81 9.27
CA LEU A 662 -20.55 15.47 9.65
C LEU A 662 -20.43 14.58 8.41
N ASP A 663 -19.65 13.52 8.52
CA ASP A 663 -19.35 12.59 7.44
C ASP A 663 -19.72 11.17 7.87
N ILE A 664 -20.55 10.50 7.06
CA ILE A 664 -21.08 9.19 7.35
C ILE A 664 -20.82 8.27 6.17
N VAL A 665 -20.39 7.04 6.44
CA VAL A 665 -20.47 5.94 5.46
C VAL A 665 -21.33 4.86 6.06
N SER A 666 -22.37 4.48 5.31
CA SER A 666 -23.28 3.40 5.70
C SER A 666 -23.42 2.42 4.55
N ASP A 667 -23.29 1.13 4.85
CA ASP A 667 -23.96 0.12 4.03
C ASP A 667 -25.43 0.07 4.46
N ASP A 668 -26.33 -0.05 3.49
CA ASP A 668 -27.77 0.01 3.68
C ASP A 668 -28.27 1.28 4.39
N GLY A 669 -29.15 1.15 5.38
CA GLY A 669 -29.97 2.25 5.86
C GLY A 669 -29.30 3.12 6.89
N ILE A 670 -29.41 4.44 6.75
CA ILE A 670 -28.90 5.40 7.74
C ILE A 670 -29.84 6.59 7.94
N ARG A 671 -30.02 6.97 9.21
CA ARG A 671 -30.56 8.27 9.64
C ARG A 671 -29.70 8.84 10.75
N VAL A 672 -29.53 10.15 10.73
CA VAL A 672 -28.79 10.85 11.79
C VAL A 672 -29.62 12.02 12.29
N TYR A 673 -29.69 12.16 13.60
CA TYR A 673 -30.38 13.23 14.31
C TYR A 673 -29.39 14.00 15.18
N VAL A 674 -29.54 15.32 15.20
CA VAL A 674 -28.83 16.23 16.11
C VAL A 674 -29.88 17.05 16.84
N ASP A 675 -29.91 16.97 18.17
CA ASP A 675 -30.95 17.56 19.02
C ASP A 675 -32.36 17.24 18.51
N ASP A 676 -32.58 15.94 18.26
CA ASP A 676 -33.83 15.36 17.74
C ASP A 676 -34.26 15.85 16.34
N LYS A 677 -33.45 16.69 15.67
CA LYS A 677 -33.67 17.09 14.27
C LYS A 677 -32.96 16.15 13.32
N LEU A 678 -33.68 15.59 12.36
CA LEU A 678 -33.13 14.73 11.30
C LEU A 678 -32.23 15.54 10.37
N VAL A 679 -30.95 15.19 10.30
CA VAL A 679 -29.94 15.86 9.46
C VAL A 679 -29.54 15.04 8.23
N ILE A 680 -29.71 13.71 8.27
CA ILE A 680 -29.52 12.81 7.13
C ILE A 680 -30.80 12.00 6.95
N ALA A 681 -31.58 12.30 5.90
CA ALA A 681 -32.90 11.69 5.64
C ALA A 681 -32.90 10.70 4.46
N ASP A 682 -32.09 10.96 3.43
CA ASP A 682 -32.15 10.24 2.15
C ASP A 682 -31.43 8.88 2.13
N GLY A 683 -30.85 8.51 3.29
CA GLY A 683 -30.04 7.31 3.46
C GLY A 683 -30.81 6.06 3.88
N TRP A 684 -32.13 6.14 4.07
CA TRP A 684 -32.92 5.01 4.58
C TRP A 684 -33.36 4.04 3.48
N LYS A 685 -32.41 3.33 2.86
CA LYS A 685 -32.63 2.43 1.70
C LYS A 685 -31.59 1.32 1.62
N TYR A 686 -31.89 0.27 0.83
CA TYR A 686 -30.92 -0.77 0.46
C TYR A 686 -29.88 -0.20 -0.51
N GLN A 687 -28.60 -0.32 -0.17
CA GLN A 687 -27.50 0.24 -0.95
C GLN A 687 -26.15 -0.33 -0.50
N ALA A 688 -25.21 -0.41 -1.44
CA ALA A 688 -23.79 -0.62 -1.12
C ALA A 688 -23.23 0.53 -0.25
N PRO A 689 -22.01 0.42 0.31
CA PRO A 689 -21.47 1.44 1.19
C PRO A 689 -21.48 2.83 0.56
N THR A 690 -22.30 3.71 1.11
CA THR A 690 -22.60 5.02 0.53
C THR A 690 -22.27 6.12 1.53
N ARG A 691 -21.65 7.19 1.01
CA ARG A 691 -21.24 8.34 1.82
C ARG A 691 -22.33 9.42 1.86
N TYR A 692 -22.60 9.91 3.05
CA TYR A 692 -23.52 11.01 3.34
C TYR A 692 -22.77 12.13 4.08
N LYS A 693 -23.18 13.38 3.86
CA LYS A 693 -22.56 14.55 4.51
C LYS A 693 -23.61 15.56 4.95
N ALA A 694 -23.35 16.21 6.07
CA ALA A 694 -24.07 17.40 6.50
C ALA A 694 -23.08 18.44 7.04
N THR A 695 -23.33 19.71 6.77
CA THR A 695 -22.60 20.82 7.40
C THR A 695 -23.48 21.39 8.51
N LEU A 696 -22.95 21.41 9.73
CA LEU A 696 -23.67 21.77 10.95
C LEU A 696 -23.02 22.99 11.59
N LYS A 697 -23.84 23.92 12.09
CA LYS A 697 -23.37 24.98 13.00
C LYS A 697 -23.63 24.50 14.42
N LEU A 698 -22.57 24.22 15.17
CA LEU A 698 -22.65 23.62 16.50
C LEU A 698 -21.91 24.50 17.51
N GLY A 699 -22.29 24.41 18.78
CA GLY A 699 -21.67 25.08 19.91
C GLY A 699 -22.43 24.77 21.19
N GLY A 700 -21.69 24.42 22.25
CA GLY A 700 -22.27 23.89 23.48
C GLY A 700 -22.57 22.39 23.37
N THR A 701 -23.52 21.92 24.19
CA THR A 701 -23.85 20.50 24.32
C THR A 701 -24.92 20.09 23.31
N HIS A 702 -24.62 19.05 22.50
CA HIS A 702 -25.54 18.50 21.51
C HIS A 702 -25.72 16.99 21.70
N ARG A 703 -26.95 16.52 21.49
CA ARG A 703 -27.27 15.08 21.45
C ARG A 703 -27.23 14.60 20.01
N PHE A 704 -26.49 13.53 19.77
CA PHE A 704 -26.42 12.85 18.48
C PHE A 704 -27.09 11.48 18.60
N ARG A 705 -27.90 11.15 17.61
CA ARG A 705 -28.53 9.83 17.49
C ARG A 705 -28.42 9.32 16.06
N VAL A 706 -27.93 8.11 15.90
CA VAL A 706 -27.71 7.44 14.62
C VAL A 706 -28.54 6.18 14.62
N GLU A 707 -29.42 6.05 13.62
CA GLU A 707 -30.16 4.81 13.35
C GLU A 707 -29.60 4.18 12.07
N HIS A 708 -29.29 2.90 12.14
CA HIS A 708 -28.73 2.14 11.03
C HIS A 708 -29.42 0.78 10.90
N PHE A 709 -29.52 0.25 9.68
CA PHE A 709 -29.86 -1.15 9.45
C PHE A 709 -28.94 -1.79 8.41
N GLN A 710 -28.64 -3.07 8.60
CA GLN A 710 -27.97 -3.95 7.64
C GLN A 710 -28.94 -5.03 7.15
N ILE A 711 -29.05 -5.19 5.84
CA ILE A 711 -29.86 -6.22 5.18
C ILE A 711 -29.01 -7.45 4.91
N ASP A 712 -27.99 -7.33 4.06
CA ASP A 712 -27.13 -8.45 3.63
C ASP A 712 -25.70 -8.02 3.28
N GLY A 713 -24.77 -8.96 3.17
CA GLY A 713 -23.46 -8.69 2.57
C GLY A 713 -22.45 -7.98 3.49
N TYR A 714 -21.81 -6.92 2.98
CA TYR A 714 -20.74 -6.21 3.70
C TYR A 714 -21.33 -5.09 4.54
N ALA A 715 -21.32 -5.24 5.87
CA ALA A 715 -21.83 -4.19 6.74
C ALA A 715 -20.83 -3.04 6.92
N GLN A 716 -21.33 -1.80 6.94
CA GLN A 716 -20.53 -0.63 7.28
C GLN A 716 -21.35 0.44 8.02
N LEU A 717 -20.79 1.00 9.09
CA LEU A 717 -21.29 2.19 9.77
C LEU A 717 -20.12 2.99 10.33
N SER A 718 -19.82 4.12 9.72
CA SER A 718 -18.81 5.05 10.22
C SER A 718 -19.38 6.45 10.31
N VAL A 719 -19.18 7.13 11.45
CA VAL A 719 -19.67 8.48 11.69
C VAL A 719 -18.54 9.32 12.26
N THR A 720 -18.18 10.39 11.55
CA THR A 720 -17.13 11.31 11.98
C THR A 720 -17.63 12.75 11.93
N LEU A 721 -17.15 13.56 12.86
CA LEU A 721 -17.39 14.99 12.89
C LEU A 721 -16.04 15.70 12.83
N LYS A 722 -15.89 16.68 11.95
CA LYS A 722 -14.65 17.47 11.81
C LYS A 722 -14.98 18.96 11.81
N PRO A 723 -14.26 19.81 12.56
CA PRO A 723 -14.35 21.25 12.41
C PRO A 723 -13.98 21.61 10.97
N ARG A 724 -14.79 22.46 10.33
CA ARG A 724 -14.42 23.07 9.07
C ARG A 724 -13.36 24.14 9.36
N PRO A 725 -12.16 24.08 8.73
CA PRO A 725 -11.04 24.96 9.02
C PRO A 725 -11.31 26.44 8.69
#